data_AF-A0A194VTW4-F1
#
_entry.id   AF-A0A194VTW4-F1
#
_cell.length_a   1.000
_cell.length_b   1.000
_cell.length_c   1.000
_cell.angle_alpha   90.00
_cell.angle_beta   90.00
_cell.angle_gamma   90.00
#
_symmetry.space_group_name_H-M   'P 1'
#
loop_
_entity.id
_entity.type
_entity.pdbx_description
1 polymer ?
#
loop_
_entity_poly.entity_id
_entity_poly.type
_entity_poly.pdbx_seq_one_letter_code
_entity_poly.pdbx_strand_id
1 'polypeptide(L)'
;MTSLPKFKPVGRLFHQEHVKRSPINRLNMAANVDSAILAAVGLDPQNTKQAPHGGSGFSSTSKLSGVKDGKEVNYFVKTGTGKDAEVMFAGEHESLNAIHTTVPNFCPRSHGHGELHQSPGKFFLATDFLDLRASGPAGSGLSLAQKLARLHTTPAPVPEGSDRPMFGFPVPTCCGSTRQDNSWRESWADFYADNRIRAIGRQCVKSNGKDGEFEKAVEAIASKVVPRLIGDDTVKGIKPVVIHGDLWSGNHGTGIIAGQGGTEEVVFDASAVYGHSEYELGDMRMFGGFGSSFWREYEKLVPKAEPKEEFEDRVALYELTSNLSSPTAPTAAPTATTATTTIMNGHFAAVGDAPTAQQYEHGIQVVDEDKQYNTNLNEYLAETHVSTAGFNYHLISVFGSQSTGKSTLLNNLFGTQFSVMSESERRQTTKGIWMSKNKKDSTADSVKLAENILVMDVEGTDGRERGEDQDFERKSALFALATSEVLIVNIWEHQVGLYQGANMGLLKTVFEVNLQLFLKDKQSTPRSLLFFVIRDHIGTTPLANLRNTLVQDLTKIWSSISKPQGLEASKIEDYFDFAFAALPHKILQPDKFVTEVDNLAKRFTTGHVSTKDQEFEGGVFLSEYHRRIPADGFSIYAEGIWDQIANNKDLDLPTQQELLAQFRCDEIAREVLTSFDAAIAPLEEQQADAARAGKPTVLPDLGSTGSGSREKTCKAFEIQASRYHKGVYKRKHVELEEKIDARLKTLYHGQLTAAHKTGVAAFTDAVTNAVKSGQRAGGQYEFAEIVEKQKRKASEIFKKEAQSLAIEGVPWTNFNSQHALFGKELDEVGARLRKEEMRRLATRVERWVRSRLGDAVGLEFNKLGSGRGGSGAPEDGEKPASEKDLWDRIWNVFVSIVNEAQDRFKDRAKNLEAAEEEAQIGLWRLRRKSWVALREKIEEEVMEGNILLKLRENFEDKFRYDESGVPRIWRPSDDIEGIYTRARESTLVLIPLLSRFRLSETYGPPDLPAFIGTHPPGVEPNDEEDLAPIGGVDEEEGKSLEEEMTVLSESKRQDLVIRFKKTADGVYVEAKRSALGGITQIPLYFYVILLVLGWNEIWIVLRNPVLFILLCLFAGGTYVAYNLSLLGPMMQMANAASNQAADIGKQKLREFLENNDTARAALSMPARKDTGVSLDTLDSQGKRRAQQDDEDEDDI
;
A
#
# COMPACT_ATOMS: atom_id res chain seq x y z
N MET A 1 -65.29 -34.90 -11.42
CA MET A 1 -65.74 -33.93 -10.40
C MET A 1 -64.56 -33.04 -10.10
N THR A 2 -64.53 -31.73 -10.32
CA THR A 2 -65.49 -30.74 -10.86
C THR A 2 -64.64 -29.47 -10.96
N SER A 3 -64.35 -28.98 -12.18
CA SER A 3 -65.00 -27.83 -12.83
C SER A 3 -64.24 -26.51 -12.69
N LEU A 4 -63.47 -26.21 -13.74
CA LEU A 4 -63.27 -24.91 -14.42
C LEU A 4 -64.49 -23.96 -14.34
N PRO A 5 -64.36 -22.61 -14.52
CA PRO A 5 -63.96 -22.06 -15.83
C PRO A 5 -63.23 -20.70 -15.92
N LYS A 6 -62.68 -20.52 -17.14
CA LYS A 6 -62.13 -19.33 -17.81
C LYS A 6 -63.15 -18.21 -17.97
N PHE A 7 -62.69 -16.96 -18.08
CA PHE A 7 -63.14 -16.01 -19.11
C PHE A 7 -62.08 -14.92 -19.38
N LYS A 8 -61.94 -14.59 -20.67
CA LYS A 8 -61.25 -13.45 -21.30
C LYS A 8 -62.27 -12.91 -22.35
N PRO A 9 -61.98 -11.84 -23.11
CA PRO A 9 -62.23 -10.40 -22.92
C PRO A 9 -63.35 -9.86 -23.88
N VAL A 10 -63.49 -8.52 -24.03
CA VAL A 10 -64.10 -7.68 -25.13
C VAL A 10 -64.66 -6.40 -24.47
N GLY A 11 -64.51 -5.15 -24.91
CA GLY A 11 -63.98 -4.51 -26.12
C GLY A 11 -64.82 -3.26 -26.46
N ARG A 12 -64.17 -2.14 -26.81
CA ARG A 12 -64.67 -1.04 -27.68
C ARG A 12 -63.41 -0.39 -28.29
N LEU A 13 -63.10 -0.65 -29.56
CA LEU A 13 -63.57 -0.03 -30.82
C LEU A 13 -62.65 1.11 -31.30
N PHE A 14 -61.86 0.74 -32.32
CA PHE A 14 -61.17 1.48 -33.39
C PHE A 14 -61.99 2.64 -34.01
N HIS A 15 -61.51 3.64 -34.75
CA HIS A 15 -60.30 4.03 -35.53
C HIS A 15 -60.41 5.58 -35.65
N GLN A 16 -59.40 6.44 -35.85
CA GLN A 16 -58.45 6.53 -36.96
C GLN A 16 -57.63 7.81 -36.70
N GLU A 17 -56.29 7.77 -36.74
CA GLU A 17 -55.50 8.83 -37.40
C GLU A 17 -54.02 8.42 -37.46
N HIS A 18 -53.47 8.56 -38.67
CA HIS A 18 -52.11 8.26 -39.05
C HIS A 18 -51.15 9.30 -38.47
N VAL A 19 -50.18 8.88 -37.64
CA VAL A 19 -48.94 9.65 -37.43
C VAL A 19 -47.74 8.73 -37.62
N LYS A 20 -46.99 9.05 -38.68
CA LYS A 20 -45.69 8.47 -39.00
C LYS A 20 -44.67 8.82 -37.92
N ARG A 21 -43.84 7.84 -37.60
CA ARG A 21 -42.68 7.87 -36.71
C ARG A 21 -41.81 9.11 -36.89
N SER A 22 -41.53 9.80 -35.79
CA SER A 22 -40.42 10.75 -35.63
C SER A 22 -39.19 10.01 -35.08
N PRO A 23 -37.97 10.26 -35.60
CA PRO A 23 -36.74 9.71 -35.03
C PRO A 23 -36.20 10.61 -33.90
N ILE A 24 -35.97 9.96 -32.76
CA ILE A 24 -34.90 10.12 -31.77
C ILE A 24 -34.01 11.37 -31.93
N ASN A 25 -34.17 12.35 -31.04
CA ASN A 25 -33.12 13.32 -30.70
C ASN A 25 -32.11 12.64 -29.76
N ARG A 26 -30.89 12.41 -30.23
CA ARG A 26 -29.73 11.99 -29.41
C ARG A 26 -29.13 13.22 -28.71
N LEU A 27 -29.16 13.22 -27.38
CA LEU A 27 -28.36 14.06 -26.49
C LEU A 27 -27.37 13.12 -25.77
N ASN A 28 -26.09 13.50 -25.76
CA ASN A 28 -25.02 13.07 -24.85
C ASN A 28 -24.93 11.57 -24.47
N MET A 29 -23.97 10.85 -25.05
CA MET A 29 -23.51 9.57 -24.47
C MET A 29 -22.64 9.84 -23.23
N ALA A 30 -23.29 9.84 -22.06
CA ALA A 30 -22.64 9.49 -20.80
C ALA A 30 -22.52 7.96 -20.73
N ALA A 31 -21.39 7.44 -20.24
CA ALA A 31 -21.28 6.03 -19.88
C ALA A 31 -22.43 5.69 -18.91
N ASN A 32 -23.38 4.86 -19.35
CA ASN A 32 -24.57 4.53 -18.58
C ASN A 32 -24.15 3.80 -17.29
N VAL A 33 -24.11 4.53 -16.18
CA VAL A 33 -24.05 3.95 -14.83
C VAL A 33 -25.34 3.18 -14.60
N ASP A 34 -25.24 1.99 -14.01
CA ASP A 34 -26.41 1.15 -13.77
C ASP A 34 -27.43 1.86 -12.86
N SER A 35 -28.70 1.83 -13.27
CA SER A 35 -29.81 2.44 -12.52
C SER A 35 -29.95 1.93 -11.08
N ALA A 36 -29.53 0.70 -10.78
CA ALA A 36 -29.56 0.15 -9.42
C ALA A 36 -28.55 0.86 -8.51
N ILE A 37 -27.35 1.15 -9.02
CA ILE A 37 -26.32 1.92 -8.30
C ILE A 37 -26.82 3.35 -8.05
N LEU A 38 -27.34 3.99 -9.10
CA LEU A 38 -27.86 5.36 -9.02
C LEU A 38 -29.02 5.49 -8.02
N ALA A 39 -29.91 4.49 -7.97
CA ALA A 39 -31.00 4.45 -7.00
C ALA A 39 -30.49 4.28 -5.56
N ALA A 40 -29.45 3.46 -5.34
CA ALA A 40 -28.86 3.24 -4.01
C ALA A 40 -28.22 4.51 -3.43
N VAL A 41 -27.50 5.29 -4.24
CA VAL A 41 -26.84 6.54 -3.77
C VAL A 41 -27.69 7.80 -3.97
N GLY A 42 -28.74 7.72 -4.79
CA GLY A 42 -29.63 8.85 -5.12
C GLY A 42 -28.94 9.91 -5.97
N LEU A 43 -28.31 9.52 -7.08
CA LEU A 43 -27.64 10.42 -8.03
C LEU A 43 -28.38 10.48 -9.38
N ASP A 44 -28.31 11.64 -10.04
CA ASP A 44 -28.88 11.85 -11.38
C ASP A 44 -27.99 11.21 -12.47
N PRO A 45 -28.53 10.32 -13.33
CA PRO A 45 -27.79 9.72 -14.43
C PRO A 45 -27.06 10.74 -15.34
N GLN A 46 -27.62 11.93 -15.56
CA GLN A 46 -27.06 12.91 -16.51
C GLN A 46 -25.76 13.56 -16.04
N ASN A 47 -25.54 13.62 -14.72
CA ASN A 47 -24.40 14.32 -14.10
C ASN A 47 -23.47 13.37 -13.34
N THR A 48 -23.63 12.06 -13.54
CA THR A 48 -22.85 11.04 -12.83
C THR A 48 -21.83 10.41 -13.76
N LYS A 49 -20.57 10.31 -13.30
CA LYS A 49 -19.47 9.67 -14.02
C LYS A 49 -18.95 8.50 -13.19
N GLN A 50 -18.73 7.36 -13.84
CA GLN A 50 -18.09 6.20 -13.23
C GLN A 50 -16.75 5.96 -13.92
N ALA A 51 -15.68 5.80 -13.14
CA ALA A 51 -14.35 5.50 -13.65
C ALA A 51 -13.73 4.35 -12.85
N PRO A 52 -12.97 3.44 -13.48
CA PRO A 52 -12.22 2.41 -12.77
C PRO A 52 -11.30 3.04 -11.70
N HIS A 53 -11.24 2.44 -10.51
CA HIS A 53 -10.45 2.99 -9.41
C HIS A 53 -10.01 1.88 -8.44
N GLY A 54 -8.70 1.82 -8.16
CA GLY A 54 -8.12 0.77 -7.32
C GLY A 54 -8.10 -0.61 -7.97
N GLY A 55 -7.88 -1.65 -7.18
CA GLY A 55 -7.96 -3.05 -7.60
C GLY A 55 -8.35 -3.96 -6.44
N SER A 56 -9.03 -5.06 -6.75
CA SER A 56 -9.44 -6.10 -5.81
C SER A 56 -9.22 -7.47 -6.44
N GLY A 57 -8.83 -8.47 -5.64
CA GLY A 57 -8.64 -9.86 -6.10
C GLY A 57 -9.96 -10.60 -6.37
N PHE A 58 -11.10 -10.07 -5.93
CA PHE A 58 -12.40 -10.75 -5.94
C PHE A 58 -13.51 -9.94 -6.63
N SER A 59 -13.27 -8.66 -6.94
CA SER A 59 -14.28 -7.74 -7.48
C SER A 59 -13.66 -6.67 -8.38
N SER A 60 -14.46 -6.09 -9.28
CA SER A 60 -14.09 -4.90 -10.05
C SER A 60 -14.47 -3.64 -9.27
N THR A 61 -13.53 -2.71 -9.15
CA THR A 61 -13.67 -1.51 -8.31
C THR A 61 -13.69 -0.24 -9.15
N SER A 62 -14.55 0.70 -8.79
CA SER A 62 -14.72 1.96 -9.51
C SER A 62 -15.06 3.10 -8.57
N LYS A 63 -14.70 4.32 -8.97
CA LYS A 63 -15.11 5.57 -8.34
C LYS A 63 -16.32 6.12 -9.10
N LEU A 64 -17.36 6.48 -8.36
CA LEU A 64 -18.54 7.14 -8.87
C LEU A 64 -18.55 8.59 -8.39
N SER A 65 -18.53 9.54 -9.32
CA SER A 65 -18.53 10.97 -9.05
C SER A 65 -19.81 11.60 -9.58
N GLY A 66 -20.51 12.36 -8.74
CA GLY A 66 -21.75 13.05 -9.13
C GLY A 66 -22.00 14.29 -8.28
N VAL A 67 -23.14 14.92 -8.51
CA VAL A 67 -23.57 16.11 -7.77
C VAL A 67 -24.87 15.78 -7.03
N LYS A 68 -24.87 15.97 -5.71
CA LYS A 68 -26.05 15.82 -4.85
C LYS A 68 -26.25 17.10 -4.05
N ASP A 69 -27.44 17.67 -4.12
CA ASP A 69 -27.79 18.96 -3.47
C ASP A 69 -26.79 20.10 -3.77
N GLY A 70 -26.27 20.16 -5.00
CA GLY A 70 -25.32 21.18 -5.44
C GLY A 70 -23.88 21.01 -4.95
N LYS A 71 -23.54 19.89 -4.30
CA LYS A 71 -22.17 19.55 -3.89
C LYS A 71 -21.66 18.34 -4.65
N GLU A 72 -20.38 18.38 -5.01
CA GLU A 72 -19.69 17.20 -5.55
C GLU A 72 -19.61 16.11 -4.46
N VAL A 73 -20.00 14.90 -4.83
CA VAL A 73 -19.94 13.71 -3.98
C VAL A 73 -19.26 12.58 -4.73
N ASN A 74 -18.51 11.79 -3.97
CA ASN A 74 -17.76 10.66 -4.50
C ASN A 74 -18.15 9.40 -3.70
N TYR A 75 -18.40 8.31 -4.43
CA TYR A 75 -18.66 6.99 -3.89
C TYR A 75 -17.66 5.98 -4.44
N PHE A 76 -17.41 4.93 -3.67
CA PHE A 76 -16.66 3.77 -4.11
C PHE A 76 -17.63 2.64 -4.41
N VAL A 77 -17.48 2.00 -5.57
CA VAL A 77 -18.38 0.95 -6.04
C VAL A 77 -17.59 -0.31 -6.36
N LYS A 78 -17.93 -1.40 -5.67
CA LYS A 78 -17.48 -2.77 -5.99
C LYS A 78 -18.53 -3.48 -6.82
N THR A 79 -18.11 -4.26 -7.81
CA THR A 79 -18.99 -5.11 -8.62
C THR A 79 -18.41 -6.51 -8.76
N GLY A 80 -19.28 -7.53 -8.77
CA GLY A 80 -18.91 -8.94 -8.78
C GLY A 80 -19.96 -9.78 -9.46
N THR A 81 -19.65 -11.05 -9.78
CA THR A 81 -20.55 -11.94 -10.53
C THR A 81 -20.88 -13.18 -9.71
N GLY A 82 -22.14 -13.63 -9.78
CA GLY A 82 -22.61 -14.84 -9.13
C GLY A 82 -23.03 -14.66 -7.67
N LYS A 83 -23.54 -15.75 -7.07
CA LYS A 83 -24.11 -15.76 -5.71
C LYS A 83 -23.09 -15.49 -4.61
N ASP A 84 -21.82 -15.82 -4.84
CA ASP A 84 -20.78 -15.54 -3.84
C ASP A 84 -20.55 -14.02 -3.70
N ALA A 85 -20.66 -13.26 -4.80
CA ALA A 85 -20.59 -11.80 -4.77
C ALA A 85 -21.83 -11.17 -4.09
N GLU A 86 -23.03 -11.74 -4.30
CA GLU A 86 -24.26 -11.33 -3.60
C GLU A 86 -24.08 -11.41 -2.07
N VAL A 87 -23.61 -12.56 -1.58
CA VAL A 87 -23.39 -12.82 -0.16
C VAL A 87 -22.29 -11.93 0.40
N MET A 88 -21.17 -11.79 -0.32
CA MET A 88 -20.03 -10.96 0.09
C MET A 88 -20.44 -9.49 0.26
N PHE A 89 -21.12 -8.91 -0.73
CA PHE A 89 -21.51 -7.50 -0.69
C PHE A 89 -22.63 -7.22 0.32
N ALA A 90 -23.56 -8.16 0.52
CA ALA A 90 -24.55 -8.05 1.60
C ALA A 90 -23.89 -8.08 2.99
N GLY A 91 -22.93 -9.00 3.18
CA GLY A 91 -22.16 -9.10 4.42
C GLY A 91 -21.35 -7.84 4.72
N GLU A 92 -20.62 -7.32 3.73
CA GLU A 92 -19.82 -6.10 3.87
C GLU A 92 -20.70 -4.86 4.09
N HIS A 93 -21.86 -4.76 3.42
CA HIS A 93 -22.83 -3.67 3.62
C HIS A 93 -23.27 -3.56 5.08
N GLU A 94 -23.74 -4.67 5.66
CA GLU A 94 -24.18 -4.72 7.05
C GLU A 94 -23.01 -4.49 8.02
N SER A 95 -21.82 -5.03 7.70
CA SER A 95 -20.62 -4.86 8.53
C SER A 95 -20.19 -3.39 8.64
N LEU A 96 -20.06 -2.70 7.50
CA LEU A 96 -19.67 -1.29 7.48
C LEU A 96 -20.70 -0.40 8.16
N ASN A 97 -21.99 -0.69 7.99
CA ASN A 97 -23.04 0.09 8.65
C ASN A 97 -23.08 -0.17 10.16
N ALA A 98 -22.85 -1.40 10.62
CA ALA A 98 -22.73 -1.69 12.05
C ALA A 98 -21.55 -0.93 12.68
N ILE A 99 -20.37 -0.96 12.05
CA ILE A 99 -19.19 -0.24 12.54
C ILE A 99 -19.42 1.27 12.53
N HIS A 100 -19.96 1.82 11.44
CA HIS A 100 -20.24 3.25 11.34
C HIS A 100 -21.25 3.70 12.42
N THR A 101 -22.32 2.94 12.66
CA THR A 101 -23.30 3.28 13.68
C THR A 101 -22.69 3.29 15.08
N THR A 102 -21.77 2.36 15.36
CA THR A 102 -21.09 2.28 16.67
C THR A 102 -19.99 3.34 16.83
N VAL A 103 -19.16 3.54 15.81
CA VAL A 103 -18.06 4.53 15.81
C VAL A 103 -18.12 5.34 14.51
N PRO A 104 -18.81 6.50 14.52
CA PRO A 104 -18.83 7.39 13.37
C PRO A 104 -17.41 7.81 12.94
N ASN A 105 -17.21 7.96 11.63
CA ASN A 105 -15.90 8.30 11.02
C ASN A 105 -14.79 7.27 11.30
N PHE A 106 -15.14 6.00 11.54
CA PHE A 106 -14.17 4.91 11.63
C PHE A 106 -14.10 4.04 10.36
N CYS A 107 -15.18 3.94 9.60
CA CYS A 107 -15.21 3.23 8.32
C CYS A 107 -16.08 4.00 7.31
N PRO A 108 -15.94 3.76 5.98
CA PRO A 108 -16.85 4.33 5.01
C PRO A 108 -18.28 3.83 5.24
N ARG A 109 -19.28 4.70 5.10
CA ARG A 109 -20.69 4.27 5.17
C ARG A 109 -21.05 3.46 3.94
N SER A 110 -21.83 2.39 4.11
CA SER A 110 -22.39 1.67 2.98
C SER A 110 -23.80 2.20 2.65
N HIS A 111 -24.00 2.64 1.41
CA HIS A 111 -25.25 3.24 0.94
C HIS A 111 -26.21 2.22 0.33
N GLY A 112 -25.69 1.12 -0.20
CA GLY A 112 -26.53 0.03 -0.69
C GLY A 112 -25.76 -1.07 -1.41
N HIS A 113 -26.43 -2.20 -1.60
CA HIS A 113 -25.97 -3.33 -2.38
C HIS A 113 -27.15 -3.96 -3.12
N GLY A 114 -26.89 -4.78 -4.14
CA GLY A 114 -27.95 -5.48 -4.87
C GLY A 114 -27.52 -6.00 -6.23
N GLU A 115 -28.46 -6.60 -6.96
CA GLU A 115 -28.26 -7.03 -8.35
C GLU A 115 -28.30 -5.81 -9.29
N LEU A 116 -27.42 -5.78 -10.27
CA LEU A 116 -27.39 -4.75 -11.31
C LEU A 116 -28.54 -4.96 -12.30
N HIS A 117 -29.31 -3.89 -12.58
CA HIS A 117 -30.49 -4.00 -13.45
C HIS A 117 -30.12 -4.26 -14.91
N GLN A 118 -29.01 -3.72 -15.38
CA GLN A 118 -28.55 -3.83 -16.76
C GLN A 118 -27.67 -5.07 -16.98
N SER A 119 -27.25 -5.75 -15.91
CA SER A 119 -26.40 -6.94 -15.95
C SER A 119 -26.87 -8.00 -14.95
N PRO A 120 -27.93 -8.77 -15.29
CA PRO A 120 -28.42 -9.85 -14.43
C PRO A 120 -27.32 -10.85 -14.05
N GLY A 121 -27.32 -11.29 -12.79
CA GLY A 121 -26.29 -12.16 -12.21
C GLY A 121 -25.01 -11.44 -11.77
N LYS A 122 -24.93 -10.10 -11.91
CA LYS A 122 -23.89 -9.27 -11.30
C LYS A 122 -24.45 -8.45 -10.15
N PHE A 123 -23.65 -8.31 -9.10
CA PHE A 123 -24.03 -7.60 -7.88
C PHE A 123 -23.08 -6.43 -7.63
N PHE A 124 -23.54 -5.45 -6.86
CA PHE A 124 -22.73 -4.29 -6.48
C PHE A 124 -22.80 -4.00 -4.98
N LEU A 125 -21.80 -3.24 -4.50
CA LEU A 125 -21.77 -2.55 -3.21
C LEU A 125 -21.34 -1.11 -3.47
N ALA A 126 -22.07 -0.14 -2.93
CA ALA A 126 -21.74 1.29 -3.02
C ALA A 126 -21.50 1.87 -1.62
N THR A 127 -20.32 2.43 -1.39
CA THR A 127 -19.91 3.02 -0.12
C THR A 127 -19.44 4.47 -0.29
N ASP A 128 -19.29 5.20 0.80
CA ASP A 128 -18.52 6.44 0.80
C ASP A 128 -17.15 6.23 0.16
N PHE A 129 -16.69 7.22 -0.60
CA PHE A 129 -15.34 7.21 -1.11
C PHE A 129 -14.35 7.52 0.00
N LEU A 130 -13.46 6.58 0.30
CA LEU A 130 -12.38 6.74 1.25
C LEU A 130 -11.10 7.17 0.52
N ASP A 131 -10.65 8.40 0.77
CA ASP A 131 -9.41 8.91 0.18
C ASP A 131 -8.23 8.67 1.13
N LEU A 132 -7.49 7.58 0.89
CA LEU A 132 -6.29 7.20 1.63
C LEU A 132 -5.03 7.99 1.22
N ARG A 133 -5.11 8.83 0.18
CA ARG A 133 -3.96 9.61 -0.34
C ARG A 133 -4.05 11.09 0.01
N ALA A 134 -5.22 11.57 0.42
CA ALA A 134 -5.43 12.96 0.76
C ALA A 134 -4.84 13.31 2.13
N SER A 135 -3.95 14.29 2.16
CA SER A 135 -3.55 15.00 3.37
C SER A 135 -4.56 16.13 3.64
N GLY A 136 -5.37 15.99 4.68
CA GLY A 136 -6.35 16.99 5.12
C GLY A 136 -6.08 17.55 6.51
N PRO A 137 -6.86 18.55 6.97
CA PRO A 137 -6.82 19.05 8.35
C PRO A 137 -7.07 17.90 9.34
N ALA A 138 -6.61 18.04 10.58
CA ALA A 138 -6.83 17.01 11.61
C ALA A 138 -8.33 16.73 11.78
N GLY A 139 -8.71 15.45 11.71
CA GLY A 139 -10.09 15.00 11.97
C GLY A 139 -10.40 14.99 13.46
N SER A 140 -11.07 13.93 13.94
CA SER A 140 -11.49 13.77 15.35
C SER A 140 -10.34 13.79 16.36
N GLY A 141 -9.09 13.57 15.92
CA GLY A 141 -7.92 13.47 16.78
C GLY A 141 -7.86 12.20 17.63
N LEU A 142 -8.79 11.26 17.42
CA LEU A 142 -8.81 9.98 18.11
C LEU A 142 -7.84 9.01 17.45
N SER A 143 -7.04 8.31 18.26
CA SER A 143 -6.16 7.26 17.75
C SER A 143 -6.94 6.03 17.30
N LEU A 144 -6.29 5.18 16.50
CA LEU A 144 -6.83 3.89 16.10
C LEU A 144 -7.21 3.02 17.31
N ALA A 145 -6.37 3.02 18.36
CA ALA A 145 -6.64 2.30 19.61
C ALA A 145 -7.90 2.81 20.31
N GLN A 146 -8.13 4.13 20.33
CA GLN A 146 -9.32 4.73 20.93
C GLN A 146 -10.59 4.39 20.16
N LYS A 147 -10.55 4.45 18.83
CA LYS A 147 -11.69 4.09 17.98
C LYS A 147 -12.02 2.61 18.07
N LEU A 148 -11.01 1.74 18.01
CA LEU A 148 -11.20 0.30 18.17
C LEU A 148 -11.70 -0.07 19.57
N ALA A 149 -11.16 0.56 20.62
CA ALA A 149 -11.65 0.34 21.98
C ALA A 149 -13.13 0.71 22.13
N ARG A 150 -13.60 1.79 21.50
CA ARG A 150 -15.03 2.15 21.48
C ARG A 150 -15.87 1.09 20.77
N LEU A 151 -15.37 0.55 19.66
CA LEU A 151 -16.03 -0.56 18.95
C LEU A 151 -16.17 -1.78 19.87
N HIS A 152 -15.08 -2.16 20.54
CA HIS A 152 -14.98 -3.34 21.42
C HIS A 152 -15.60 -3.18 22.81
N THR A 153 -16.11 -2.00 23.15
CA THR A 153 -16.76 -1.74 24.45
C THR A 153 -18.23 -1.38 24.31
N THR A 154 -18.71 -1.14 23.09
CA THR A 154 -20.11 -0.85 22.82
C THR A 154 -20.91 -2.15 22.67
N PRO A 155 -21.90 -2.43 23.55
CA PRO A 155 -22.69 -3.64 23.46
C PRO A 155 -23.45 -3.76 22.12
N ALA A 156 -23.53 -4.98 21.60
CA ALA A 156 -24.31 -5.29 20.41
C ALA A 156 -25.81 -5.03 20.64
N PRO A 157 -26.56 -4.64 19.58
CA PRO A 157 -28.01 -4.51 19.66
C PRO A 157 -28.66 -5.87 19.95
N VAL A 158 -29.83 -5.83 20.59
CA VAL A 158 -30.66 -7.02 20.80
C VAL A 158 -31.30 -7.42 19.46
N PRO A 159 -31.06 -8.65 18.95
CA PRO A 159 -31.65 -9.09 17.71
C PRO A 159 -33.18 -9.28 17.84
N GLU A 160 -33.88 -9.13 16.73
CA GLU A 160 -35.35 -9.27 16.69
C GLU A 160 -35.76 -10.69 17.13
N GLY A 161 -36.66 -10.79 18.11
CA GLY A 161 -37.10 -12.06 18.69
C GLY A 161 -36.34 -12.51 19.94
N SER A 162 -35.32 -11.76 20.38
CA SER A 162 -34.58 -12.04 21.61
C SER A 162 -34.82 -10.95 22.67
N ASP A 163 -34.59 -11.29 23.94
CA ASP A 163 -34.71 -10.40 25.09
C ASP A 163 -33.36 -9.82 25.55
N ARG A 164 -32.26 -10.33 25.00
CA ARG A 164 -30.88 -9.95 25.33
C ARG A 164 -29.96 -9.96 24.09
N PRO A 165 -28.82 -9.24 24.14
CA PRO A 165 -27.81 -9.32 23.09
C PRO A 165 -27.31 -10.75 22.89
N MET A 166 -27.11 -11.17 21.64
CA MET A 166 -26.65 -12.51 21.28
C MET A 166 -25.38 -12.45 20.43
N PHE A 167 -24.64 -13.57 20.40
CA PHE A 167 -23.47 -13.74 19.52
C PHE A 167 -23.92 -14.18 18.14
N GLY A 168 -23.32 -13.60 17.10
CA GLY A 168 -23.71 -13.83 15.70
C GLY A 168 -23.81 -12.54 14.92
N PHE A 169 -24.49 -12.57 13.78
CA PHE A 169 -24.67 -11.41 12.93
C PHE A 169 -25.94 -11.57 12.08
N PRO A 170 -26.63 -10.48 11.67
CA PRO A 170 -27.89 -10.57 10.91
C PRO A 170 -27.75 -11.28 9.57
N VAL A 171 -26.57 -11.22 8.97
CA VAL A 171 -26.25 -11.82 7.67
C VAL A 171 -24.96 -12.64 7.74
N PRO A 172 -24.78 -13.66 6.87
CA PRO A 172 -23.48 -14.28 6.68
C PRO A 172 -22.48 -13.24 6.14
N THR A 173 -21.28 -13.23 6.72
CA THR A 173 -20.15 -12.42 6.25
C THR A 173 -19.12 -13.28 5.54
N CYS A 174 -18.10 -12.69 4.94
CA CYS A 174 -17.04 -13.41 4.24
C CYS A 174 -15.66 -12.88 4.67
N CYS A 175 -14.78 -13.80 5.09
CA CYS A 175 -13.35 -13.51 5.28
C CYS A 175 -12.61 -14.10 4.06
N GLY A 176 -12.03 -13.23 3.24
CA GLY A 176 -11.65 -13.58 1.87
C GLY A 176 -12.85 -14.11 1.08
N SER A 177 -12.68 -15.24 0.37
CA SER A 177 -13.78 -15.92 -0.34
C SER A 177 -14.58 -16.89 0.56
N THR A 178 -14.26 -16.99 1.85
CA THR A 178 -14.87 -17.99 2.75
C THR A 178 -16.09 -17.41 3.44
N ARG A 179 -17.27 -17.93 3.09
CA ARG A 179 -18.54 -17.60 3.75
C ARG A 179 -18.54 -18.08 5.22
N GLN A 180 -18.75 -17.17 6.15
CA GLN A 180 -18.85 -17.42 7.58
C GLN A 180 -20.30 -17.64 8.00
N ASP A 181 -20.54 -18.65 8.84
CA ASP A 181 -21.85 -18.87 9.44
C ASP A 181 -22.01 -17.97 10.68
N ASN A 182 -22.99 -17.07 10.66
CA ASN A 182 -23.24 -16.12 11.74
C ASN A 182 -24.57 -16.36 12.45
N SER A 183 -25.12 -17.57 12.36
CA SER A 183 -26.35 -17.93 13.07
C SER A 183 -26.25 -17.63 14.57
N TRP A 184 -27.30 -17.05 15.14
CA TRP A 184 -27.31 -16.59 16.53
C TRP A 184 -27.05 -17.70 17.55
N ARG A 185 -26.30 -17.37 18.61
CA ARG A 185 -26.00 -18.22 19.77
C ARG A 185 -26.00 -17.38 21.05
N GLU A 186 -26.33 -18.04 22.16
CA GLU A 186 -26.34 -17.40 23.49
C GLU A 186 -24.97 -17.38 24.15
N SER A 187 -24.18 -18.45 23.99
CA SER A 187 -22.81 -18.54 24.49
C SER A 187 -21.80 -18.25 23.38
N TRP A 188 -20.72 -17.54 23.75
CA TRP A 188 -19.60 -17.29 22.85
C TRP A 188 -18.83 -18.58 22.54
N ALA A 189 -18.68 -19.49 23.51
CA ALA A 189 -18.00 -20.76 23.29
C ALA A 189 -18.75 -21.62 22.27
N ASP A 190 -20.08 -21.70 22.38
CA ASP A 190 -20.91 -22.43 21.43
C ASP A 190 -20.82 -21.83 20.03
N PHE A 191 -20.89 -20.50 19.92
CA PHE A 191 -20.68 -19.80 18.66
C PHE A 191 -19.30 -20.13 18.07
N TYR A 192 -18.23 -19.98 18.84
CA TYR A 192 -16.89 -20.22 18.34
C TYR A 192 -16.66 -21.68 17.93
N ALA A 193 -17.14 -22.64 18.72
CA ALA A 193 -17.04 -24.06 18.42
C ALA A 193 -17.81 -24.45 17.14
N ASP A 194 -19.08 -24.05 17.03
CA ASP A 194 -19.95 -24.51 15.94
C ASP A 194 -19.85 -23.67 14.67
N ASN A 195 -19.85 -22.35 14.84
CA ASN A 195 -19.97 -21.35 13.77
C ASN A 195 -18.61 -20.89 13.23
N ARG A 196 -17.50 -21.17 13.92
CA ARG A 196 -16.15 -20.93 13.42
C ARG A 196 -15.39 -22.23 13.20
N ILE A 197 -15.04 -22.97 14.26
CA ILE A 197 -14.15 -24.15 14.18
C ILE A 197 -14.78 -25.29 13.37
N ARG A 198 -15.96 -25.79 13.77
CA ARG A 198 -16.63 -26.88 13.05
C ARG A 198 -17.10 -26.45 11.65
N ALA A 199 -17.51 -25.19 11.48
CA ALA A 199 -17.94 -24.66 10.18
C ALA A 199 -16.79 -24.66 9.17
N ILE A 200 -15.61 -24.13 9.54
CA ILE A 200 -14.41 -24.15 8.70
C ILE A 200 -13.95 -25.59 8.47
N GLY A 201 -13.92 -26.44 9.51
CA GLY A 201 -13.57 -27.86 9.37
C GLY A 201 -14.45 -28.59 8.35
N ARG A 202 -15.77 -28.38 8.38
CA ARG A 202 -16.70 -28.92 7.36
C ARG A 202 -16.39 -28.41 5.95
N GLN A 203 -16.02 -27.13 5.82
CA GLN A 203 -15.65 -26.54 4.53
C GLN A 203 -14.32 -27.10 4.01
N CYS A 204 -13.31 -27.26 4.87
CA CYS A 204 -12.04 -27.91 4.54
C CYS A 204 -12.27 -29.34 4.04
N VAL A 205 -13.12 -30.12 4.73
CA VAL A 205 -13.47 -31.48 4.32
C VAL A 205 -14.22 -31.50 2.98
N LYS A 206 -15.12 -30.53 2.76
CA LYS A 206 -15.85 -30.40 1.49
C LYS A 206 -14.91 -30.06 0.32
N SER A 207 -13.91 -29.21 0.53
CA SER A 207 -12.98 -28.76 -0.49
C SER A 207 -11.83 -29.75 -0.77
N ASN A 208 -11.31 -30.40 0.28
CA ASN A 208 -10.07 -31.19 0.22
C ASN A 208 -10.28 -32.71 0.41
N GLY A 209 -11.48 -33.15 0.78
CA GLY A 209 -11.77 -34.54 1.12
C GLY A 209 -11.70 -34.83 2.62
N LYS A 210 -12.12 -36.04 3.02
CA LYS A 210 -12.18 -36.46 4.43
C LYS A 210 -10.82 -36.89 4.95
N ASP A 211 -10.52 -36.50 6.18
CA ASP A 211 -9.33 -36.92 6.93
C ASP A 211 -9.74 -37.19 8.38
N GLY A 212 -9.56 -38.43 8.82
CA GLY A 212 -10.03 -38.88 10.14
C GLY A 212 -9.21 -38.34 11.31
N GLU A 213 -7.97 -37.91 11.11
CA GLU A 213 -7.16 -37.27 12.15
C GLU A 213 -7.50 -35.79 12.26
N PHE A 214 -7.66 -35.09 11.13
CA PHE A 214 -8.12 -33.71 11.09
C PHE A 214 -9.51 -33.54 11.71
N GLU A 215 -10.48 -34.38 11.32
CA GLU A 215 -11.84 -34.32 11.89
C GLU A 215 -11.85 -34.56 13.41
N LYS A 216 -11.00 -35.50 13.90
CA LYS A 216 -10.82 -35.72 15.35
C LYS A 216 -10.16 -34.54 16.05
N ALA A 217 -9.19 -33.88 15.41
CA ALA A 217 -8.53 -32.71 15.98
C ALA A 217 -9.48 -31.51 16.07
N VAL A 218 -10.23 -31.22 14.99
CA VAL A 218 -11.28 -30.19 14.97
C VAL A 218 -12.30 -30.46 16.06
N GLU A 219 -12.75 -31.71 16.19
CA GLU A 219 -13.72 -32.06 17.23
C GLU A 219 -13.13 -31.99 18.64
N ALA A 220 -11.87 -32.37 18.85
CA ALA A 220 -11.19 -32.24 20.15
C ALA A 220 -11.04 -30.77 20.56
N ILE A 221 -10.69 -29.88 19.62
CA ILE A 221 -10.62 -28.44 19.87
C ILE A 221 -12.00 -27.90 20.22
N ALA A 222 -13.01 -28.18 19.40
CA ALA A 222 -14.37 -27.68 19.58
C ALA A 222 -15.06 -28.22 20.84
N SER A 223 -14.82 -29.47 21.22
CA SER A 223 -15.50 -30.12 22.35
C SER A 223 -14.78 -30.01 23.69
N LYS A 224 -13.44 -29.82 23.70
CA LYS A 224 -12.64 -29.78 24.93
C LYS A 224 -11.94 -28.45 25.17
N VAL A 225 -11.23 -27.96 24.16
CA VAL A 225 -10.38 -26.76 24.30
C VAL A 225 -11.23 -25.50 24.38
N VAL A 226 -12.22 -25.36 23.49
CA VAL A 226 -13.11 -24.19 23.44
C VAL A 226 -13.89 -24.01 24.75
N PRO A 227 -14.61 -25.02 25.28
CA PRO A 227 -15.29 -24.86 26.57
C PRO A 227 -14.34 -24.59 27.74
N ARG A 228 -13.11 -25.13 27.72
CA ARG A 228 -12.13 -24.92 28.79
C ARG A 228 -11.56 -23.50 28.81
N LEU A 229 -11.23 -22.93 27.65
CA LEU A 229 -10.56 -21.63 27.58
C LEU A 229 -11.53 -20.45 27.49
N ILE A 230 -12.67 -20.62 26.82
CA ILE A 230 -13.60 -19.52 26.52
C ILE A 230 -15.06 -19.85 26.89
N GLY A 231 -15.28 -20.94 27.63
CA GLY A 231 -16.59 -21.29 28.17
C GLY A 231 -17.09 -20.29 29.21
N ASP A 232 -18.41 -20.21 29.34
CA ASP A 232 -19.10 -19.29 30.24
C ASP A 232 -18.68 -19.46 31.72
N ASP A 233 -18.25 -20.67 32.11
CA ASP A 233 -17.75 -20.99 33.46
C ASP A 233 -16.32 -20.47 33.70
N THR A 234 -15.50 -20.40 32.64
CA THR A 234 -14.11 -19.95 32.70
C THR A 234 -14.02 -18.43 32.58
N VAL A 235 -14.58 -17.87 31.51
CA VAL A 235 -14.49 -16.43 31.19
C VAL A 235 -15.84 -15.79 31.45
N LYS A 236 -15.96 -15.14 32.61
CA LYS A 236 -17.23 -14.56 33.05
C LYS A 236 -17.49 -13.20 32.42
N GLY A 237 -18.72 -13.01 31.96
CA GLY A 237 -19.22 -11.69 31.56
C GLY A 237 -18.82 -11.26 30.15
N ILE A 238 -18.51 -12.21 29.25
CA ILE A 238 -18.35 -11.91 27.82
C ILE A 238 -19.64 -11.27 27.32
N LYS A 239 -19.51 -10.08 26.74
CA LYS A 239 -20.62 -9.37 26.09
C LYS A 239 -20.40 -9.38 24.58
N PRO A 240 -21.44 -9.63 23.77
CA PRO A 240 -21.33 -9.47 22.33
C PRO A 240 -21.11 -7.99 22.03
N VAL A 241 -20.03 -7.70 21.32
CA VAL A 241 -19.68 -6.36 20.81
C VAL A 241 -19.40 -6.49 19.32
N VAL A 242 -19.53 -5.38 18.59
CA VAL A 242 -19.15 -5.38 17.18
C VAL A 242 -17.64 -5.54 17.10
N ILE A 243 -17.18 -6.46 16.26
CA ILE A 243 -15.78 -6.59 15.88
C ILE A 243 -15.68 -6.47 14.35
N HIS A 244 -14.56 -5.97 13.84
CA HIS A 244 -14.36 -5.83 12.38
C HIS A 244 -14.26 -7.19 11.69
N GLY A 245 -13.69 -8.20 12.36
CA GLY A 245 -13.71 -9.62 11.99
C GLY A 245 -12.81 -10.01 10.82
N ASP A 246 -12.01 -9.06 10.34
CA ASP A 246 -10.94 -9.22 9.34
C ASP A 246 -9.93 -8.07 9.48
N LEU A 247 -9.52 -7.74 10.71
CA LEU A 247 -8.68 -6.58 10.99
C LEU A 247 -7.20 -6.97 11.06
N TRP A 248 -6.46 -6.63 10.00
CA TRP A 248 -5.02 -6.81 9.89
C TRP A 248 -4.39 -5.55 9.26
N SER A 249 -3.06 -5.52 9.13
CA SER A 249 -2.32 -4.35 8.62
C SER A 249 -2.80 -3.82 7.26
N GLY A 250 -3.47 -4.64 6.45
CA GLY A 250 -3.99 -4.27 5.14
C GLY A 250 -5.37 -3.58 5.16
N ASN A 251 -6.14 -3.72 6.25
CA ASN A 251 -7.54 -3.28 6.35
C ASN A 251 -7.73 -2.06 7.26
N HIS A 252 -6.64 -1.37 7.61
CA HIS A 252 -6.68 -0.08 8.30
C HIS A 252 -5.71 0.92 7.68
N GLY A 253 -5.94 2.21 7.92
CA GLY A 253 -5.06 3.27 7.46
C GLY A 253 -5.52 4.64 7.94
N THR A 254 -4.97 5.68 7.34
CA THR A 254 -5.35 7.05 7.62
C THR A 254 -5.92 7.68 6.34
N GLY A 255 -7.09 8.32 6.41
CA GLY A 255 -7.72 8.89 5.22
C GLY A 255 -8.91 9.79 5.51
N ILE A 256 -9.51 10.32 4.45
CA ILE A 256 -10.69 11.21 4.52
C ILE A 256 -11.91 10.48 3.96
N ILE A 257 -12.97 10.37 4.75
CA ILE A 257 -14.22 9.72 4.34
C ILE A 257 -15.11 10.74 3.63
N ALA A 258 -15.60 10.41 2.43
CA ALA A 258 -16.52 11.22 1.63
C ALA A 258 -16.04 12.66 1.34
N GLY A 259 -14.72 12.92 1.40
CA GLY A 259 -14.14 14.25 1.20
C GLY A 259 -14.50 15.28 2.30
N GLN A 260 -14.97 14.81 3.46
CA GLN A 260 -15.40 15.64 4.59
C GLN A 260 -14.70 15.18 5.88
N GLY A 261 -14.67 16.03 6.91
CA GLY A 261 -14.30 15.59 8.28
C GLY A 261 -12.81 15.49 8.61
N GLY A 262 -11.90 15.94 7.73
CA GLY A 262 -10.46 15.89 8.00
C GLY A 262 -9.88 14.47 7.94
N THR A 263 -8.59 14.36 8.22
CA THR A 263 -7.84 13.10 8.20
C THR A 263 -8.15 12.27 9.45
N GLU A 264 -8.62 11.05 9.28
CA GLU A 264 -9.08 10.13 10.32
C GLU A 264 -8.33 8.79 10.27
N GLU A 265 -8.15 8.15 11.42
CA GLU A 265 -7.83 6.71 11.48
C GLU A 265 -9.07 5.91 11.07
N VAL A 266 -8.93 5.03 10.08
CA VAL A 266 -10.03 4.35 9.41
C VAL A 266 -9.77 2.85 9.21
N VAL A 267 -10.85 2.08 9.16
CA VAL A 267 -10.89 0.65 8.81
C VAL A 267 -11.84 0.44 7.63
N PHE A 268 -11.59 -0.60 6.84
CA PHE A 268 -12.34 -0.92 5.63
C PHE A 268 -12.24 -2.43 5.34
N ASP A 269 -13.10 -2.93 4.44
CA ASP A 269 -13.22 -4.35 4.11
C ASP A 269 -13.58 -5.23 5.33
N ALA A 270 -14.67 -4.86 6.01
CA ALA A 270 -15.13 -5.52 7.24
C ALA A 270 -15.90 -6.83 6.99
N SER A 271 -15.64 -7.82 7.83
CA SER A 271 -16.38 -9.09 7.94
C SER A 271 -16.93 -9.24 9.37
N ALA A 272 -17.80 -8.30 9.74
CA ALA A 272 -18.15 -8.08 11.13
C ALA A 272 -18.96 -9.24 11.74
N VAL A 273 -18.83 -9.37 13.05
CA VAL A 273 -19.69 -10.24 13.86
C VAL A 273 -19.90 -9.58 15.22
N TYR A 274 -21.01 -9.89 15.88
CA TYR A 274 -21.17 -9.59 17.30
C TYR A 274 -20.53 -10.71 18.12
N GLY A 275 -19.35 -10.44 18.66
CA GLY A 275 -18.47 -11.43 19.24
C GLY A 275 -17.78 -10.96 20.51
N HIS A 276 -16.88 -11.79 21.03
CA HIS A 276 -15.95 -11.40 22.08
C HIS A 276 -14.85 -10.49 21.51
N SER A 277 -14.54 -9.39 22.18
CA SER A 277 -13.55 -8.40 21.72
C SER A 277 -12.14 -8.98 21.51
N GLU A 278 -11.74 -9.99 22.30
CA GLU A 278 -10.42 -10.61 22.16
C GLU A 278 -10.27 -11.43 20.87
N TYR A 279 -11.37 -11.81 20.20
CA TYR A 279 -11.31 -12.56 18.93
C TYR A 279 -10.60 -11.78 17.83
N GLU A 280 -10.87 -10.47 17.71
CA GLU A 280 -10.22 -9.59 16.73
C GLU A 280 -8.70 -9.51 16.93
N LEU A 281 -8.23 -9.69 18.18
CA LEU A 281 -6.81 -9.58 18.49
C LEU A 281 -5.98 -10.73 17.88
N GLY A 282 -6.60 -11.87 17.57
CA GLY A 282 -5.94 -12.98 16.87
C GLY A 282 -5.46 -12.56 15.49
N ASP A 283 -6.35 -12.03 14.66
CA ASP A 283 -6.01 -11.57 13.29
C ASP A 283 -4.98 -10.44 13.31
N MET A 284 -5.12 -9.51 14.26
CA MET A 284 -4.21 -8.39 14.42
C MET A 284 -2.78 -8.82 14.82
N ARG A 285 -2.63 -9.91 15.57
CA ARG A 285 -1.32 -10.45 15.96
C ARG A 285 -0.71 -11.32 14.88
N MET A 286 -1.50 -12.18 14.24
CA MET A 286 -1.05 -13.10 13.20
C MET A 286 -0.40 -12.37 12.01
N PHE A 287 -1.01 -11.27 11.55
CA PHE A 287 -0.54 -10.53 10.37
C PHE A 287 0.26 -9.25 10.72
N GLY A 288 0.35 -8.89 12.00
CA GLY A 288 1.11 -7.73 12.47
C GLY A 288 0.53 -6.38 12.01
N GLY A 289 1.38 -5.34 12.01
CA GLY A 289 1.01 -3.97 11.60
C GLY A 289 0.67 -2.99 12.72
N PHE A 290 0.55 -3.48 13.97
CA PHE A 290 0.18 -2.67 15.13
C PHE A 290 1.37 -2.45 16.06
N GLY A 291 1.80 -1.20 16.22
CA GLY A 291 2.97 -0.83 17.04
C GLY A 291 2.73 -0.94 18.56
N SER A 292 3.81 -0.93 19.35
CA SER A 292 3.73 -1.01 20.82
C SER A 292 2.95 0.16 21.46
N SER A 293 2.91 1.33 20.80
CA SER A 293 2.09 2.47 21.23
C SER A 293 0.59 2.18 21.17
N PHE A 294 0.14 1.53 20.09
CA PHE A 294 -1.25 1.09 19.92
C PHE A 294 -1.64 0.10 21.01
N TRP A 295 -0.85 -0.97 21.20
CA TRP A 295 -1.16 -2.01 22.20
C TRP A 295 -1.23 -1.44 23.61
N ARG A 296 -0.26 -0.60 24.00
CA ARG A 296 -0.24 0.04 25.31
C ARG A 296 -1.43 0.97 25.54
N GLU A 297 -1.93 1.63 24.50
CA GLU A 297 -3.12 2.48 24.60
C GLU A 297 -4.40 1.63 24.64
N TYR A 298 -4.52 0.65 23.75
CA TYR A 298 -5.67 -0.24 23.65
C TYR A 298 -5.87 -1.06 24.93
N GLU A 299 -4.82 -1.69 25.47
CA GLU A 299 -4.90 -2.49 26.72
C GLU A 299 -5.31 -1.65 27.95
N LYS A 300 -5.06 -0.34 27.94
CA LYS A 300 -5.54 0.58 28.99
C LYS A 300 -7.03 0.85 28.87
N LEU A 301 -7.57 0.86 27.65
CA LEU A 301 -8.96 1.17 27.35
C LEU A 301 -9.85 -0.08 27.39
N VAL A 302 -9.32 -1.23 26.96
CA VAL A 302 -9.96 -2.55 26.96
C VAL A 302 -9.07 -3.52 27.73
N PRO A 303 -9.33 -3.72 29.03
CA PRO A 303 -8.57 -4.68 29.84
C PRO A 303 -8.76 -6.11 29.35
N LYS A 304 -7.72 -6.94 29.51
CA LYS A 304 -7.75 -8.39 29.26
C LYS A 304 -8.85 -9.06 30.12
N ALA A 305 -9.62 -9.96 29.51
CA ALA A 305 -10.63 -10.72 30.22
C ALA A 305 -9.99 -11.67 31.25
N GLU A 306 -10.69 -11.91 32.35
CA GLU A 306 -10.24 -12.84 33.38
C GLU A 306 -10.56 -14.30 32.99
N PRO A 307 -9.68 -15.27 33.29
CA PRO A 307 -8.37 -15.12 33.94
C PRO A 307 -7.30 -14.55 32.98
N LYS A 308 -6.52 -13.57 33.45
CA LYS A 308 -5.51 -12.89 32.62
C LYS A 308 -4.34 -13.79 32.22
N GLU A 309 -4.05 -14.81 33.03
CA GLU A 309 -2.95 -15.76 32.80
C GLU A 309 -3.19 -16.57 31.53
N GLU A 310 -4.45 -16.86 31.20
CA GLU A 310 -4.85 -17.62 30.01
C GLU A 310 -5.16 -16.72 28.80
N PHE A 311 -4.89 -15.40 28.89
CA PHE A 311 -5.16 -14.47 27.79
C PHE A 311 -4.42 -14.85 26.51
N GLU A 312 -3.14 -15.19 26.62
CA GLU A 312 -2.31 -15.56 25.47
C GLU A 312 -2.82 -16.87 24.82
N ASP A 313 -3.29 -17.83 25.62
CA ASP A 313 -3.89 -19.08 25.12
C ASP A 313 -5.21 -18.83 24.38
N ARG A 314 -6.04 -17.89 24.86
CA ARG A 314 -7.28 -17.49 24.17
C ARG A 314 -6.99 -16.82 22.84
N VAL A 315 -6.00 -15.93 22.79
CA VAL A 315 -5.61 -15.26 21.54
C VAL A 315 -5.05 -16.28 20.53
N ALA A 316 -4.20 -17.21 20.98
CA ALA A 316 -3.70 -18.31 20.14
C ALA A 316 -4.85 -19.22 19.63
N LEU A 317 -5.87 -19.47 20.46
CA LEU A 317 -7.08 -20.17 20.03
C LEU A 317 -7.81 -19.40 18.93
N TYR A 318 -7.93 -18.07 19.03
CA TYR A 318 -8.58 -17.22 18.02
C TYR A 318 -7.77 -17.12 16.72
N GLU A 319 -6.43 -17.14 16.77
CA GLU A 319 -5.59 -17.19 15.57
C GLU A 319 -5.82 -18.46 14.72
N LEU A 320 -6.30 -19.54 15.34
CA LEU A 320 -6.50 -20.83 14.67
C LEU A 320 -7.56 -20.76 13.56
N THR A 321 -8.59 -19.93 13.69
CA THR A 321 -9.63 -19.81 12.64
C THR A 321 -9.09 -19.22 11.34
N SER A 322 -8.12 -18.32 11.43
CA SER A 322 -7.52 -17.64 10.28
C SER A 322 -6.38 -18.48 9.68
N ASN A 323 -5.67 -19.26 10.51
CA ASN A 323 -4.73 -20.27 10.03
C ASN A 323 -5.42 -21.42 9.26
N LEU A 324 -6.61 -21.85 9.67
CA LEU A 324 -7.37 -22.90 8.98
C LEU A 324 -7.98 -22.44 7.64
N SER A 325 -8.15 -21.14 7.42
CA SER A 325 -8.82 -20.58 6.24
C SER A 325 -7.87 -20.08 5.13
N SER A 326 -6.55 -19.98 5.39
CA SER A 326 -5.56 -19.44 4.45
C SER A 326 -4.91 -20.50 3.53
N PRO A 327 -4.77 -20.25 2.21
CA PRO A 327 -4.14 -21.18 1.25
C PRO A 327 -2.59 -21.16 1.22
N THR A 328 -1.93 -20.33 2.04
CA THR A 328 -0.46 -20.24 2.10
C THR A 328 0.05 -20.22 3.55
N ALA A 329 0.44 -21.38 4.08
CA ALA A 329 1.19 -21.46 5.34
C ALA A 329 2.69 -21.69 5.05
N PRO A 330 3.62 -20.84 5.52
CA PRO A 330 5.00 -21.21 5.72
C PRO A 330 5.12 -22.08 6.98
N THR A 331 5.84 -23.18 6.86
CA THR A 331 6.12 -24.15 7.93
C THR A 331 6.92 -23.54 9.08
N ALA A 332 6.29 -23.37 10.24
CA ALA A 332 6.94 -23.36 11.55
C ALA A 332 5.94 -23.84 12.61
N ALA A 333 6.14 -25.06 13.12
CA ALA A 333 5.30 -25.65 14.16
C ALA A 333 5.87 -25.35 15.56
N PRO A 334 5.07 -24.94 16.55
CA PRO A 334 5.43 -25.00 17.95
C PRO A 334 5.13 -26.40 18.51
N THR A 335 6.11 -27.01 19.15
CA THR A 335 6.00 -28.29 19.87
C THR A 335 5.15 -28.13 21.14
N ALA A 336 3.94 -28.70 21.13
CA ALA A 336 3.13 -28.90 22.32
C ALA A 336 3.48 -30.26 22.96
N THR A 337 4.00 -30.21 24.18
CA THR A 337 4.34 -31.36 25.03
C THR A 337 3.07 -32.11 25.41
N THR A 338 2.88 -33.31 24.87
CA THR A 338 1.83 -34.23 25.30
C THR A 338 2.44 -35.17 26.36
N ALA A 339 1.95 -35.06 27.60
CA ALA A 339 2.35 -35.93 28.69
C ALA A 339 1.91 -37.38 28.40
N THR A 340 2.87 -38.25 28.13
CA THR A 340 2.68 -39.71 28.06
C THR A 340 2.94 -40.31 29.45
N THR A 341 1.86 -40.74 30.11
CA THR A 341 1.89 -41.51 31.35
C THR A 341 2.69 -42.80 31.14
N THR A 342 3.88 -42.87 31.74
CA THR A 342 4.68 -44.10 31.81
C THR A 342 5.06 -44.35 33.26
N ILE A 343 4.87 -45.59 33.70
CA ILE A 343 4.96 -46.05 35.09
C ILE A 343 6.37 -45.78 35.65
N MET A 344 6.50 -44.69 36.43
CA MET A 344 7.68 -44.34 37.24
C MET A 344 7.49 -44.83 38.68
N ASN A 345 8.45 -44.57 39.59
CA ASN A 345 8.40 -44.84 41.04
C ASN A 345 7.14 -44.26 41.73
N GLY A 346 5.94 -44.73 41.40
CA GLY A 346 4.66 -44.11 41.77
C GLY A 346 4.30 -44.19 43.26
N HIS A 347 5.21 -44.69 44.09
CA HIS A 347 5.10 -44.72 45.54
C HIS A 347 6.10 -43.77 46.24
N PHE A 348 6.97 -43.07 45.49
CA PHE A 348 7.89 -42.05 45.99
C PHE A 348 7.41 -40.68 45.51
N ALA A 349 7.61 -39.63 46.32
CA ALA A 349 7.27 -38.26 45.94
C ALA A 349 8.22 -37.73 44.86
N ALA A 350 7.69 -37.31 43.71
CA ALA A 350 8.44 -36.72 42.60
C ALA A 350 8.59 -35.20 42.76
N VAL A 351 9.41 -34.58 41.91
CA VAL A 351 9.58 -33.11 41.88
C VAL A 351 8.26 -32.46 41.43
N GLY A 352 7.69 -31.58 42.27
CA GLY A 352 6.43 -30.88 42.01
C GLY A 352 5.18 -31.52 42.64
N ASP A 353 5.29 -32.67 43.30
CA ASP A 353 4.18 -33.27 44.04
C ASP A 353 3.86 -32.49 45.33
N ALA A 354 2.58 -32.41 45.69
CA ALA A 354 2.12 -31.77 46.93
C ALA A 354 2.63 -32.55 48.15
N PRO A 355 3.04 -31.88 49.25
CA PRO A 355 3.67 -32.57 50.36
C PRO A 355 2.65 -33.27 51.25
N THR A 356 2.50 -34.59 51.08
CA THR A 356 1.61 -35.40 51.92
C THR A 356 2.39 -36.53 52.59
N ALA A 357 2.17 -36.76 53.90
CA ALA A 357 2.89 -37.76 54.69
C ALA A 357 2.84 -39.20 54.10
N GLN A 358 1.78 -39.55 53.37
CA GLN A 358 1.65 -40.85 52.69
C GLN A 358 2.59 -41.00 51.47
N GLN A 359 2.93 -39.91 50.79
CA GLN A 359 3.81 -39.93 49.61
C GLN A 359 5.30 -40.01 49.98
N TYR A 360 5.64 -39.66 51.21
CA TYR A 360 7.02 -39.68 51.75
C TYR A 360 7.39 -41.00 52.43
N GLU A 361 6.47 -41.97 52.54
CA GLU A 361 6.73 -43.24 53.24
C GLU A 361 7.90 -44.04 52.64
N HIS A 362 8.07 -43.98 51.32
CA HIS A 362 9.04 -44.82 50.61
C HIS A 362 10.33 -44.07 50.29
N GLY A 363 10.27 -42.75 50.11
CA GLY A 363 11.39 -41.87 49.82
C GLY A 363 10.98 -40.68 48.97
N ILE A 364 11.96 -39.88 48.55
CA ILE A 364 11.75 -38.66 47.77
C ILE A 364 12.75 -38.56 46.62
N GLN A 365 12.32 -37.99 45.48
CA GLN A 365 13.23 -37.58 44.41
C GLN A 365 13.90 -36.27 44.79
N VAL A 366 15.23 -36.23 44.87
CA VAL A 366 15.99 -35.02 45.21
C VAL A 366 16.23 -34.16 43.97
N VAL A 367 16.49 -34.78 42.82
CA VAL A 367 16.67 -34.11 41.53
C VAL A 367 16.00 -34.94 40.43
N ASP A 368 15.25 -34.30 39.55
CA ASP A 368 14.60 -34.97 38.41
C ASP A 368 15.49 -35.08 37.16
N GLU A 369 14.92 -35.58 36.06
CA GLU A 369 15.62 -35.76 34.78
C GLU A 369 15.96 -34.43 34.07
N ASP A 370 15.19 -33.38 34.36
CA ASP A 370 15.28 -32.03 33.80
C ASP A 370 16.17 -31.09 34.65
N LYS A 371 16.94 -31.66 35.58
CA LYS A 371 17.89 -30.97 36.48
C LYS A 371 17.21 -30.07 37.54
N GLN A 372 15.91 -30.23 37.78
CA GLN A 372 15.20 -29.48 38.82
C GLN A 372 15.38 -30.14 40.18
N TYR A 373 15.69 -29.32 41.19
CA TYR A 373 15.85 -29.76 42.57
C TYR A 373 14.50 -29.78 43.31
N ASN A 374 14.30 -30.76 44.19
CA ASN A 374 13.09 -30.86 44.99
C ASN A 374 13.14 -29.99 46.25
N THR A 375 12.35 -28.92 46.27
CA THR A 375 12.26 -27.99 47.41
C THR A 375 11.66 -28.61 48.67
N ASN A 376 10.95 -29.74 48.55
CA ASN A 376 10.21 -30.36 49.66
C ASN A 376 11.04 -31.38 50.45
N LEU A 377 12.37 -31.42 50.23
CA LEU A 377 13.27 -32.35 50.90
C LEU A 377 13.31 -32.19 52.42
N ASN A 378 13.19 -30.95 52.93
CA ASN A 378 13.16 -30.70 54.38
C ASN A 378 11.91 -31.32 55.04
N GLU A 379 10.77 -31.29 54.35
CA GLU A 379 9.52 -31.86 54.85
C GLU A 379 9.63 -33.39 54.97
N TYR A 380 10.26 -34.05 53.98
CA TYR A 380 10.61 -35.47 54.06
C TYR A 380 11.49 -35.81 55.27
N LEU A 381 12.50 -34.98 55.57
CA LEU A 381 13.40 -35.18 56.72
C LEU A 381 12.70 -34.96 58.06
N ALA A 382 11.71 -34.06 58.11
CA ALA A 382 10.88 -33.83 59.28
C ALA A 382 9.93 -35.02 59.56
N GLU A 383 9.26 -35.51 58.52
CA GLU A 383 8.36 -36.67 58.60
C GLU A 383 9.10 -37.97 58.98
N THR A 384 10.32 -38.17 58.47
CA THR A 384 11.14 -39.34 58.81
C THR A 384 11.91 -39.21 60.14
N HIS A 385 11.66 -38.14 60.91
CA HIS A 385 12.28 -37.79 62.18
C HIS A 385 13.82 -37.71 62.13
N VAL A 386 14.38 -37.41 60.96
CA VAL A 386 15.82 -37.22 60.79
C VAL A 386 16.21 -35.78 61.11
N SER A 387 15.34 -34.79 60.84
CA SER A 387 15.61 -33.37 61.10
C SER A 387 15.95 -33.06 62.58
N THR A 388 15.36 -33.80 63.52
CA THR A 388 15.61 -33.64 64.97
C THR A 388 16.85 -34.38 65.46
N ALA A 389 17.52 -35.18 64.63
CA ALA A 389 18.70 -35.96 64.98
C ALA A 389 19.99 -35.12 65.08
N GLY A 390 19.94 -33.83 64.73
CA GLY A 390 21.11 -32.95 64.79
C GLY A 390 22.23 -33.43 63.87
N PHE A 391 23.40 -33.74 64.42
CA PHE A 391 24.54 -34.27 63.66
C PHE A 391 24.61 -35.81 63.64
N ASN A 392 23.61 -36.50 64.19
CA ASN A 392 23.58 -37.96 64.26
C ASN A 392 22.80 -38.55 63.08
N TYR A 393 23.30 -38.32 61.87
CA TYR A 393 22.85 -38.98 60.64
C TYR A 393 24.06 -39.24 59.74
N HIS A 394 23.92 -40.17 58.79
CA HIS A 394 24.97 -40.49 57.83
C HIS A 394 24.39 -40.51 56.42
N LEU A 395 25.10 -39.92 55.46
CA LEU A 395 24.68 -39.90 54.06
C LEU A 395 25.55 -40.83 53.20
N ILE A 396 24.88 -41.76 52.53
CA ILE A 396 25.49 -42.70 51.58
C ILE A 396 24.89 -42.46 50.21
N SER A 397 25.71 -42.46 49.16
CA SER A 397 25.25 -42.51 47.78
C SER A 397 25.83 -43.71 47.04
N VAL A 398 25.12 -44.21 46.04
CA VAL A 398 25.64 -45.22 45.12
C VAL A 398 25.84 -44.62 43.73
N PHE A 399 26.98 -44.94 43.14
CA PHE A 399 27.39 -44.53 41.81
C PHE A 399 27.90 -45.73 41.02
N GLY A 400 27.68 -45.71 39.70
CA GLY A 400 28.15 -46.76 38.81
C GLY A 400 27.31 -46.86 37.55
N SER A 401 27.78 -47.64 36.57
CA SER A 401 27.16 -47.74 35.25
C SER A 401 25.69 -48.17 35.33
N GLN A 402 24.92 -47.87 34.28
CA GLN A 402 23.53 -48.31 34.19
C GLN A 402 23.42 -49.85 34.29
N SER A 403 22.34 -50.35 34.90
CA SER A 403 22.04 -51.78 35.02
C SER A 403 23.03 -52.64 35.83
N THR A 404 23.94 -52.03 36.61
CA THR A 404 24.88 -52.77 37.48
C THR A 404 24.27 -53.30 38.79
N GLY A 405 22.96 -53.14 38.97
CA GLY A 405 22.25 -53.61 40.16
C GLY A 405 22.45 -52.74 41.40
N LYS A 406 22.57 -51.41 41.21
CA LYS A 406 22.72 -50.40 42.28
C LYS A 406 21.53 -50.39 43.24
N SER A 407 20.34 -50.09 42.74
CA SER A 407 19.09 -50.07 43.51
C SER A 407 18.82 -51.43 44.16
N THR A 408 19.16 -52.53 43.47
CA THR A 408 19.11 -53.88 44.04
C THR A 408 20.02 -54.06 45.25
N LEU A 409 21.25 -53.54 45.20
CA LEU A 409 22.19 -53.60 46.32
C LEU A 409 21.67 -52.79 47.50
N LEU A 410 21.22 -51.55 47.26
CA LEU A 410 20.70 -50.66 48.31
C LEU A 410 19.49 -51.28 49.03
N ASN A 411 18.54 -51.84 48.29
CA ASN A 411 17.37 -52.48 48.87
C ASN A 411 17.73 -53.68 49.76
N ASN A 412 18.70 -54.51 49.36
CA ASN A 412 19.12 -55.66 50.17
C ASN A 412 20.00 -55.23 51.35
N LEU A 413 20.80 -54.17 51.22
CA LEU A 413 21.75 -53.73 52.25
C LEU A 413 21.05 -52.93 53.36
N PHE A 414 20.18 -51.97 52.99
CA PHE A 414 19.53 -51.01 53.89
C PHE A 414 18.00 -51.15 53.98
N GLY A 415 17.41 -52.18 53.35
CA GLY A 415 15.96 -52.40 53.41
C GLY A 415 15.13 -51.33 52.69
N THR A 416 15.73 -50.55 51.78
CA THR A 416 15.04 -49.54 50.97
C THR A 416 14.14 -50.20 49.90
N GLN A 417 13.29 -49.40 49.26
CA GLN A 417 12.30 -49.86 48.27
C GLN A 417 12.45 -49.17 46.91
N PHE A 418 13.68 -48.82 46.50
CA PHE A 418 13.92 -48.22 45.18
C PHE A 418 13.48 -49.18 44.07
N SER A 419 12.91 -48.68 42.97
CA SER A 419 12.52 -49.56 41.86
C SER A 419 13.73 -50.23 41.23
N VAL A 420 13.58 -51.53 40.98
CA VAL A 420 14.58 -52.36 40.34
C VAL A 420 14.08 -52.75 38.96
N MET A 421 15.01 -52.90 38.01
CA MET A 421 14.76 -53.42 36.68
C MET A 421 13.90 -54.68 36.70
N SER A 422 12.81 -54.67 35.94
CA SER A 422 12.07 -55.88 35.60
C SER A 422 12.93 -56.75 34.68
N GLU A 423 13.03 -58.04 34.96
CA GLU A 423 13.88 -58.99 34.20
C GLU A 423 13.44 -59.17 32.73
N SER A 424 12.26 -58.64 32.37
CA SER A 424 11.68 -58.70 31.03
C SER A 424 12.25 -57.68 30.04
N GLU A 425 12.75 -56.52 30.48
CA GLU A 425 13.33 -55.48 29.59
C GLU A 425 14.53 -54.76 30.25
N ARG A 426 15.67 -54.72 29.55
CA ARG A 426 16.84 -53.92 29.97
C ARG A 426 16.69 -52.47 29.51
N ARG A 427 16.11 -51.62 30.36
CA ARG A 427 15.95 -50.16 30.15
C ARG A 427 16.41 -49.36 31.38
N GLN A 428 16.49 -48.05 31.27
CA GLN A 428 16.75 -47.18 32.43
C GLN A 428 15.64 -47.30 33.46
N THR A 429 16.04 -47.45 34.72
CA THR A 429 15.14 -47.68 35.86
C THR A 429 15.14 -46.54 36.86
N THR A 430 16.30 -45.90 37.05
CA THR A 430 16.48 -44.75 37.94
C THR A 430 16.73 -43.53 37.06
N LYS A 431 15.83 -42.55 37.11
CA LYS A 431 15.95 -41.26 36.42
C LYS A 431 16.09 -40.15 37.47
N GLY A 432 17.17 -39.39 37.41
CA GLY A 432 17.51 -38.42 38.44
C GLY A 432 18.13 -39.03 39.70
N ILE A 433 18.03 -38.32 40.82
CA ILE A 433 18.63 -38.70 42.11
C ILE A 433 17.51 -38.90 43.13
N TRP A 434 17.48 -40.06 43.78
CA TRP A 434 16.45 -40.45 44.73
C TRP A 434 17.05 -40.66 46.12
N MET A 435 16.28 -40.39 47.18
CA MET A 435 16.73 -40.54 48.57
C MET A 435 15.71 -41.33 49.42
N SER A 436 16.22 -42.20 50.29
CA SER A 436 15.42 -42.94 51.27
C SER A 436 16.20 -43.14 52.58
N LYS A 437 15.51 -43.11 53.73
CA LYS A 437 16.05 -43.56 55.02
C LYS A 437 16.19 -45.08 55.06
N ASN A 438 17.20 -45.59 55.76
CA ASN A 438 17.36 -47.01 56.10
C ASN A 438 16.14 -47.52 56.90
N LYS A 439 15.61 -48.69 56.52
CA LYS A 439 14.42 -49.31 57.14
C LYS A 439 14.72 -50.65 57.84
N LYS A 440 15.97 -51.12 57.87
CA LYS A 440 16.33 -52.34 58.63
C LYS A 440 16.38 -52.04 60.13
N ASP A 441 15.41 -52.55 60.89
CA ASP A 441 15.33 -52.43 62.35
C ASP A 441 16.31 -53.37 63.08
N SER A 442 16.97 -52.84 64.11
CA SER A 442 17.90 -53.55 65.00
C SER A 442 17.16 -54.46 65.99
N THR A 443 16.57 -55.56 65.51
CA THR A 443 16.04 -56.63 66.37
C THR A 443 17.17 -57.53 66.88
N ALA A 444 17.03 -58.08 68.09
CA ALA A 444 18.11 -58.59 68.96
C ALA A 444 19.03 -59.71 68.41
N ASP A 445 18.66 -60.38 67.30
CA ASP A 445 19.51 -61.37 66.62
C ASP A 445 20.06 -60.89 65.25
N SER A 446 19.83 -59.61 64.90
CA SER A 446 20.26 -58.99 63.65
C SER A 446 21.27 -57.84 63.88
N VAL A 447 22.14 -57.67 62.90
CA VAL A 447 23.32 -56.79 62.91
C VAL A 447 22.97 -55.33 63.29
N LYS A 448 23.65 -54.78 64.29
CA LYS A 448 23.41 -53.41 64.79
C LYS A 448 24.07 -52.36 63.89
N LEU A 449 23.34 -51.87 62.89
CA LEU A 449 23.72 -50.74 62.02
C LEU A 449 23.72 -49.39 62.79
N ALA A 450 24.39 -48.37 62.22
CA ALA A 450 24.30 -47.00 62.75
C ALA A 450 22.89 -46.40 62.60
N GLU A 451 22.52 -45.50 63.52
CA GLU A 451 21.21 -44.85 63.54
C GLU A 451 21.12 -43.72 62.49
N ASN A 452 19.94 -43.52 61.87
CA ASN A 452 19.65 -42.47 60.89
C ASN A 452 20.57 -42.43 59.65
N ILE A 453 20.64 -43.54 58.91
CA ILE A 453 21.32 -43.59 57.60
C ILE A 453 20.36 -43.13 56.50
N LEU A 454 20.77 -42.11 55.74
CA LEU A 454 20.13 -41.65 54.51
C LEU A 454 20.89 -42.22 53.31
N VAL A 455 20.15 -42.79 52.35
CA VAL A 455 20.69 -43.49 51.19
C VAL A 455 20.21 -42.79 49.92
N MET A 456 21.13 -42.43 49.03
CA MET A 456 20.85 -41.84 47.73
C MET A 456 21.15 -42.81 46.57
N ASP A 457 20.16 -43.05 45.72
CA ASP A 457 20.30 -43.78 44.46
C ASP A 457 20.49 -42.78 43.30
N VAL A 458 21.71 -42.71 42.77
CA VAL A 458 22.06 -41.85 41.64
C VAL A 458 21.83 -42.60 40.34
N GLU A 459 21.25 -41.92 39.35
CA GLU A 459 21.09 -42.42 37.99
C GLU A 459 22.40 -43.07 37.47
N GLY A 460 22.23 -44.20 36.77
CA GLY A 460 23.36 -44.92 36.20
C GLY A 460 24.02 -44.17 35.06
N THR A 461 25.34 -44.22 35.03
CA THR A 461 26.17 -43.58 34.01
C THR A 461 26.38 -44.46 32.79
N ASP A 462 26.77 -43.86 31.67
CA ASP A 462 26.97 -44.53 30.37
C ASP A 462 25.66 -45.16 29.85
N GLY A 463 24.57 -44.39 29.89
CA GLY A 463 23.25 -44.83 29.47
C GLY A 463 22.97 -44.61 27.99
N ARG A 464 22.42 -45.63 27.31
CA ARG A 464 22.05 -45.54 25.87
C ARG A 464 21.05 -44.41 25.57
N GLU A 465 20.27 -44.03 26.57
CA GLU A 465 19.12 -43.14 26.43
C GLU A 465 19.50 -41.64 26.45
N ARG A 466 20.69 -41.26 26.97
CA ARG A 466 21.18 -39.86 26.99
C ARG A 466 22.27 -39.52 25.96
N GLY A 467 22.91 -40.52 25.34
CA GLY A 467 23.90 -40.29 24.26
C GLY A 467 25.23 -39.69 24.74
N GLU A 468 25.84 -38.79 23.95
CA GLU A 468 27.14 -38.14 24.27
C GLU A 468 27.03 -36.95 25.23
N ASP A 469 25.82 -36.51 25.57
CA ASP A 469 25.59 -35.44 26.54
C ASP A 469 25.78 -35.97 27.97
N GLN A 470 27.02 -35.87 28.45
CA GLN A 470 27.44 -36.28 29.79
C GLN A 470 27.26 -35.15 30.82
N ASP A 471 26.58 -34.04 30.52
CA ASP A 471 26.40 -32.94 31.48
C ASP A 471 25.64 -33.42 32.73
N PHE A 472 24.53 -34.15 32.54
CA PHE A 472 23.76 -34.65 33.68
C PHE A 472 24.53 -35.66 34.54
N GLU A 473 25.20 -36.62 33.90
CA GLU A 473 25.98 -37.66 34.59
C GLU A 473 27.15 -37.06 35.39
N ARG A 474 27.78 -35.99 34.88
CA ARG A 474 28.83 -35.25 35.60
C ARG A 474 28.27 -34.50 36.80
N LYS A 475 27.16 -33.77 36.61
CA LYS A 475 26.50 -33.01 37.66
C LYS A 475 25.98 -33.92 38.78
N SER A 476 25.34 -35.03 38.44
CA SER A 476 24.81 -35.98 39.42
C SER A 476 25.91 -36.71 40.20
N ALA A 477 27.00 -37.12 39.53
CA ALA A 477 28.16 -37.73 40.18
C ALA A 477 28.91 -36.76 41.11
N LEU A 478 29.07 -35.51 40.68
CA LEU A 478 29.68 -34.45 41.50
C LEU A 478 28.83 -34.12 42.72
N PHE A 479 27.51 -34.03 42.53
CA PHE A 479 26.57 -33.80 43.62
C PHE A 479 26.64 -34.92 44.66
N ALA A 480 26.64 -36.18 44.23
CA ALA A 480 26.76 -37.33 45.09
C ALA A 480 28.08 -37.33 45.89
N LEU A 481 29.20 -37.01 45.23
CA LEU A 481 30.52 -36.95 45.85
C LEU A 481 30.65 -35.82 46.88
N ALA A 482 30.12 -34.63 46.57
CA ALA A 482 30.21 -33.47 47.45
C ALA A 482 29.37 -33.66 48.73
N THR A 483 28.17 -34.20 48.57
CA THR A 483 27.20 -34.33 49.68
C THR A 483 27.46 -35.54 50.57
N SER A 484 27.92 -36.67 50.01
CA SER A 484 27.97 -37.95 50.74
C SER A 484 29.25 -38.16 51.54
N GLU A 485 29.12 -38.88 52.66
CA GLU A 485 30.24 -39.36 53.48
C GLU A 485 30.87 -40.60 52.85
N VAL A 486 30.00 -41.50 52.39
CA VAL A 486 30.38 -42.76 51.73
C VAL A 486 29.75 -42.78 50.34
N LEU A 487 30.61 -42.81 49.31
CA LEU A 487 30.19 -43.03 47.93
C LEU A 487 30.50 -44.48 47.55
N ILE A 488 29.46 -45.28 47.40
CA ILE A 488 29.56 -46.67 46.96
C ILE A 488 29.71 -46.69 45.43
N VAL A 489 30.86 -47.15 44.95
CA VAL A 489 31.12 -47.34 43.52
C VAL A 489 30.86 -48.80 43.17
N ASN A 490 29.70 -49.06 42.54
CA ASN A 490 29.24 -50.40 42.20
C ASN A 490 29.68 -50.78 40.78
N ILE A 491 30.59 -51.74 40.68
CA ILE A 491 31.23 -52.18 39.43
C ILE A 491 31.22 -53.70 39.33
N TRP A 492 31.25 -54.23 38.11
CA TRP A 492 31.39 -55.68 37.88
C TRP A 492 32.85 -56.10 37.90
N GLU A 493 33.13 -57.34 38.33
CA GLU A 493 34.50 -57.90 38.32
C GLU A 493 35.19 -57.74 36.95
N HIS A 494 34.47 -57.94 35.84
CA HIS A 494 35.03 -57.83 34.49
C HIS A 494 35.23 -56.39 33.99
N GLN A 495 34.67 -55.38 34.67
CA GLN A 495 34.91 -53.97 34.35
C GLN A 495 36.19 -53.45 35.00
N VAL A 496 36.72 -54.13 36.01
CA VAL A 496 37.96 -53.77 36.67
C VAL A 496 39.12 -53.83 35.67
N GLY A 497 39.82 -52.71 35.50
CA GLY A 497 40.92 -52.55 34.53
C GLY A 497 40.51 -51.97 33.17
N LEU A 498 39.24 -51.65 32.94
CA LEU A 498 38.76 -50.98 31.73
C LEU A 498 38.54 -49.48 31.98
N TYR A 499 39.16 -48.62 31.16
CA TYR A 499 39.05 -47.16 31.35
C TYR A 499 37.64 -46.63 31.09
N GLN A 500 37.01 -47.03 29.98
CA GLN A 500 35.63 -46.63 29.65
C GLN A 500 34.61 -47.48 30.42
N GLY A 501 34.79 -48.80 30.46
CA GLY A 501 33.86 -49.72 31.12
C GLY A 501 33.74 -49.54 32.64
N ALA A 502 34.72 -48.92 33.30
CA ALA A 502 34.64 -48.57 34.72
C ALA A 502 34.29 -47.09 34.98
N ASN A 503 33.94 -46.32 33.94
CA ASN A 503 33.60 -44.90 34.00
C ASN A 503 34.70 -44.00 34.61
N MET A 504 35.96 -44.32 34.31
CA MET A 504 37.13 -43.61 34.82
C MET A 504 37.30 -42.19 34.24
N GLY A 505 36.88 -41.97 32.99
CA GLY A 505 36.90 -40.65 32.37
C GLY A 505 35.94 -39.67 33.06
N LEU A 506 34.76 -40.15 33.45
CA LEU A 506 33.78 -39.38 34.20
C LEU A 506 34.29 -39.05 35.61
N LEU A 507 34.82 -40.03 36.33
CA LEU A 507 35.44 -39.81 37.65
C LEU A 507 36.59 -38.81 37.59
N LYS A 508 37.39 -38.80 36.51
CA LYS A 508 38.44 -37.80 36.31
C LYS A 508 37.87 -36.38 36.34
N THR A 509 36.87 -36.10 35.52
CA THR A 509 36.24 -34.77 35.45
C THR A 509 35.55 -34.42 36.77
N VAL A 510 34.86 -35.38 37.39
CA VAL A 510 34.19 -35.17 38.68
C VAL A 510 35.20 -34.82 39.77
N PHE A 511 36.33 -35.52 39.86
CA PHE A 511 37.38 -35.20 40.85
C PHE A 511 38.02 -33.84 40.59
N GLU A 512 38.26 -33.49 39.33
CA GLU A 512 38.83 -32.20 38.94
C GLU A 512 37.91 -31.04 39.35
N VAL A 513 36.62 -31.12 39.01
CA VAL A 513 35.65 -30.08 39.37
C VAL A 513 35.37 -30.06 40.88
N ASN A 514 35.30 -31.22 41.53
CA ASN A 514 35.15 -31.31 42.99
C ASN A 514 36.31 -30.62 43.72
N LEU A 515 37.53 -30.80 43.22
CA LEU A 515 38.73 -30.16 43.76
C LEU A 515 38.67 -28.63 43.58
N GLN A 516 38.20 -28.15 42.43
CA GLN A 516 38.08 -26.71 42.13
C GLN A 516 36.98 -26.00 42.92
N LEU A 517 35.81 -26.63 43.07
CA LEU A 517 34.65 -26.01 43.70
C LEU A 517 34.67 -26.12 45.23
N PHE A 518 34.99 -27.31 45.76
CA PHE A 518 34.72 -27.63 47.16
C PHE A 518 35.97 -27.85 48.01
N LEU A 519 37.15 -28.06 47.41
CA LEU A 519 38.38 -28.41 48.14
C LEU A 519 39.49 -27.36 47.99
N LYS A 520 39.35 -26.24 48.69
CA LYS A 520 40.31 -25.12 48.62
C LYS A 520 41.47 -25.21 49.63
N ASP A 521 41.33 -25.96 50.73
CA ASP A 521 42.37 -26.12 51.77
C ASP A 521 42.41 -27.55 52.35
N LYS A 522 43.64 -28.05 52.62
CA LYS A 522 43.91 -29.40 53.16
C LYS A 522 43.45 -29.59 54.62
N GLN A 523 43.26 -28.49 55.37
CA GLN A 523 42.94 -28.52 56.81
C GLN A 523 41.45 -28.39 57.14
N SER A 524 40.61 -27.95 56.19
CA SER A 524 39.20 -27.61 56.46
C SER A 524 38.17 -28.54 55.81
N THR A 525 38.61 -29.54 55.04
CA THR A 525 37.72 -30.36 54.21
C THR A 525 37.61 -31.79 54.75
N PRO A 526 36.38 -32.31 54.99
CA PRO A 526 36.20 -33.68 55.45
C PRO A 526 36.58 -34.66 54.34
N ARG A 527 37.14 -35.81 54.71
CA ARG A 527 37.43 -36.88 53.73
C ARG A 527 36.15 -37.58 53.31
N SER A 528 36.15 -38.25 52.17
CA SER A 528 35.05 -39.12 51.78
C SER A 528 35.55 -40.54 51.56
N LEU A 529 34.74 -41.53 51.90
CA LEU A 529 35.05 -42.92 51.66
C LEU A 529 34.54 -43.32 50.27
N LEU A 530 35.45 -43.74 49.39
CA LEU A 530 35.12 -44.40 48.14
C LEU A 530 35.06 -45.91 48.38
N PHE A 531 33.84 -46.43 48.52
CA PHE A 531 33.61 -47.84 48.80
C PHE A 531 33.33 -48.58 47.48
N PHE A 532 34.31 -49.34 47.00
CA PHE A 532 34.15 -50.17 45.81
C PHE A 532 33.48 -51.51 46.15
N VAL A 533 32.29 -51.72 45.58
CA VAL A 533 31.59 -53.00 45.65
C VAL A 533 31.74 -53.69 44.30
N ILE A 534 32.52 -54.77 44.30
CA ILE A 534 32.78 -55.59 43.12
C ILE A 534 31.71 -56.68 43.05
N ARG A 535 30.90 -56.62 42.00
CA ARG A 535 29.75 -57.51 41.77
C ARG A 535 30.16 -58.72 40.94
N ASP A 536 29.42 -59.79 41.19
CA ASP A 536 29.54 -61.09 40.53
C ASP A 536 30.95 -61.69 40.63
N HIS A 537 31.52 -61.58 41.83
CA HIS A 537 32.81 -62.12 42.14
C HIS A 537 32.79 -63.64 42.25
N ILE A 538 33.47 -64.33 41.33
CA ILE A 538 33.50 -65.81 41.28
C ILE A 538 34.70 -66.36 42.09
N GLY A 539 35.67 -65.49 42.45
CA GLY A 539 36.83 -65.85 43.27
C GLY A 539 38.06 -66.31 42.49
N THR A 540 38.05 -66.22 41.16
CA THR A 540 39.20 -66.61 40.30
C THR A 540 40.37 -65.63 40.42
N THR A 541 40.09 -64.33 40.57
CA THR A 541 41.10 -63.30 40.83
C THR A 541 40.97 -62.82 42.27
N PRO A 542 41.95 -62.99 43.17
CA PRO A 542 41.80 -62.56 44.56
C PRO A 542 41.45 -61.07 44.69
N LEU A 543 40.54 -60.73 45.63
CA LEU A 543 40.09 -59.35 45.88
C LEU A 543 41.26 -58.36 46.08
N ALA A 544 42.36 -58.81 46.70
CA ALA A 544 43.55 -57.99 46.91
C ALA A 544 44.17 -57.48 45.59
N ASN A 545 44.13 -58.29 44.52
CA ASN A 545 44.66 -57.90 43.21
C ASN A 545 43.74 -56.90 42.50
N LEU A 546 42.42 -57.13 42.57
CA LEU A 546 41.42 -56.21 42.03
C LEU A 546 41.49 -54.84 42.74
N ARG A 547 41.61 -54.86 44.07
CA ARG A 547 41.85 -53.67 44.89
C ARG A 547 43.07 -52.89 44.40
N ASN A 548 44.22 -53.56 44.30
CA ASN A 548 45.47 -52.89 43.93
C ASN A 548 45.37 -52.27 42.53
N THR A 549 44.70 -52.93 41.59
CA THR A 549 44.48 -52.43 40.23
C THR A 549 43.64 -51.15 40.25
N LEU A 550 42.50 -51.16 40.96
CA LEU A 550 41.62 -49.99 41.06
C LEU A 550 42.30 -48.81 41.76
N VAL A 551 43.03 -49.05 42.86
CA VAL A 551 43.77 -47.99 43.55
C VAL A 551 44.81 -47.38 42.61
N GLN A 552 45.57 -48.19 41.87
CA GLN A 552 46.55 -47.69 40.91
C GLN A 552 45.91 -46.85 39.80
N ASP A 553 44.77 -47.27 39.26
CA ASP A 553 44.04 -46.53 38.23
C ASP A 553 43.56 -45.17 38.76
N LEU A 554 43.00 -45.14 39.98
CA LEU A 554 42.53 -43.91 40.62
C LEU A 554 43.68 -42.96 40.95
N THR A 555 44.80 -43.46 41.48
CA THR A 555 46.01 -42.65 41.72
C THR A 555 46.54 -42.07 40.40
N LYS A 556 46.52 -42.85 39.32
CA LYS A 556 46.93 -42.38 37.99
C LYS A 556 45.99 -41.28 37.47
N ILE A 557 44.68 -41.45 37.62
CA ILE A 557 43.69 -40.44 37.25
C ILE A 557 43.90 -39.15 38.04
N TRP A 558 44.08 -39.26 39.37
CA TRP A 558 44.34 -38.13 40.25
C TRP A 558 45.65 -37.39 39.93
N SER A 559 46.66 -38.10 39.46
CA SER A 559 47.89 -37.46 38.99
C SER A 559 47.71 -36.69 37.67
N SER A 560 46.67 -37.04 36.91
CA SER A 560 46.41 -36.49 35.57
C SER A 560 45.39 -35.35 35.53
N ILE A 561 44.74 -35.01 36.65
CA ILE A 561 43.79 -33.89 36.77
C ILE A 561 44.51 -32.57 37.02
N SER A 562 43.92 -31.46 36.56
CA SER A 562 44.48 -30.13 36.79
C SER A 562 44.12 -29.67 38.20
N LYS A 563 45.12 -29.64 39.09
CA LYS A 563 44.93 -29.25 40.49
C LYS A 563 45.12 -27.74 40.68
N PRO A 564 44.33 -27.07 41.52
CA PRO A 564 44.55 -25.67 41.88
C PRO A 564 45.94 -25.43 42.51
N GLN A 565 46.47 -24.21 42.34
CA GLN A 565 47.77 -23.82 42.90
C GLN A 565 47.81 -24.06 44.42
N GLY A 566 48.86 -24.74 44.89
CA GLY A 566 49.01 -25.13 46.31
C GLY A 566 48.63 -26.59 46.62
N LEU A 567 47.86 -27.26 45.74
CA LEU A 567 47.46 -28.67 45.90
C LEU A 567 48.14 -29.62 44.90
N GLU A 568 49.16 -29.15 44.18
CA GLU A 568 49.85 -29.89 43.11
C GLU A 568 50.46 -31.22 43.59
N ALA A 569 51.07 -31.21 44.78
CA ALA A 569 51.67 -32.38 45.42
C ALA A 569 50.67 -33.26 46.20
N SER A 570 49.38 -32.91 46.20
CA SER A 570 48.37 -33.68 46.94
C SER A 570 48.14 -35.05 46.32
N LYS A 571 47.96 -36.06 47.17
CA LYS A 571 47.63 -37.42 46.75
C LYS A 571 46.14 -37.66 46.89
N ILE A 572 45.62 -38.65 46.17
CA ILE A 572 44.20 -38.99 46.26
C ILE A 572 43.84 -39.46 47.68
N GLU A 573 44.78 -40.15 48.36
CA GLU A 573 44.64 -40.61 49.74
C GLU A 573 44.58 -39.46 50.77
N ASP A 574 44.90 -38.21 50.37
CA ASP A 574 44.75 -37.06 51.26
C ASP A 574 43.27 -36.68 51.46
N TYR A 575 42.41 -37.00 50.49
CA TYR A 575 40.99 -36.58 50.41
C TYR A 575 40.00 -37.75 50.41
N PHE A 576 40.43 -38.90 49.87
CA PHE A 576 39.58 -40.08 49.74
C PHE A 576 40.25 -41.29 50.39
N ASP A 577 39.48 -41.99 51.21
CA ASP A 577 39.84 -43.31 51.69
C ASP A 577 39.16 -44.37 50.82
N PHE A 578 39.74 -45.57 50.77
CA PHE A 578 39.27 -46.65 49.89
C PHE A 578 38.91 -47.89 50.68
N ALA A 579 37.68 -48.39 50.48
CA ALA A 579 37.24 -49.66 51.02
C ALA A 579 36.74 -50.56 49.88
N PHE A 580 36.91 -51.87 50.04
CA PHE A 580 36.54 -52.85 49.03
C PHE A 580 35.69 -53.95 49.66
N ALA A 581 34.69 -54.42 48.91
CA ALA A 581 33.97 -55.65 49.18
C ALA A 581 33.67 -56.37 47.87
N ALA A 582 33.74 -57.69 47.89
CA ALA A 582 33.32 -58.53 46.79
C ALA A 582 31.98 -59.19 47.14
N LEU A 583 31.03 -59.15 46.22
CA LEU A 583 29.76 -59.85 46.36
C LEU A 583 29.69 -61.00 45.34
N PRO A 584 29.31 -62.22 45.77
CA PRO A 584 29.07 -63.34 44.88
C PRO A 584 27.97 -63.05 43.85
N HIS A 585 27.87 -63.88 42.81
CA HIS A 585 26.86 -63.71 41.77
C HIS A 585 25.44 -63.88 42.33
N LYS A 586 24.60 -62.84 42.23
CA LYS A 586 23.24 -62.81 42.84
C LYS A 586 22.35 -63.99 42.42
N ILE A 587 22.28 -64.28 41.12
CA ILE A 587 21.38 -65.32 40.57
C ILE A 587 21.94 -66.73 40.79
N LEU A 588 23.24 -66.94 40.60
CA LEU A 588 23.86 -68.28 40.64
C LEU A 588 24.22 -68.73 42.07
N GLN A 589 24.43 -67.79 42.99
CA GLN A 589 24.79 -68.06 44.38
C GLN A 589 23.97 -67.17 45.34
N PRO A 590 22.63 -67.24 45.31
CA PRO A 590 21.76 -66.30 46.04
C PRO A 590 21.97 -66.33 47.56
N ASP A 591 22.10 -67.52 48.16
CA ASP A 591 22.28 -67.66 49.60
C ASP A 591 23.61 -67.06 50.07
N LYS A 592 24.68 -67.26 49.29
CA LYS A 592 25.99 -66.66 49.56
C LYS A 592 25.97 -65.15 49.33
N PHE A 593 25.25 -64.68 48.30
CA PHE A 593 25.09 -63.25 48.05
C PHE A 593 24.38 -62.56 49.22
N VAL A 594 23.27 -63.10 49.71
CA VAL A 594 22.57 -62.53 50.88
C VAL A 594 23.46 -62.57 52.13
N THR A 595 24.13 -63.70 52.39
CA THR A 595 25.05 -63.83 53.53
C THR A 595 26.20 -62.82 53.47
N GLU A 596 26.81 -62.61 52.30
CA GLU A 596 27.89 -61.63 52.14
C GLU A 596 27.38 -60.18 52.14
N VAL A 597 26.16 -59.92 51.66
CA VAL A 597 25.51 -58.60 51.82
C VAL A 597 25.23 -58.31 53.30
N ASP A 598 24.82 -59.30 54.09
CA ASP A 598 24.63 -59.15 55.53
C ASP A 598 25.97 -59.00 56.28
N ASN A 599 27.03 -59.68 55.82
CA ASN A 599 28.39 -59.43 56.33
C ASN A 599 28.89 -58.03 55.97
N LEU A 600 28.56 -57.54 54.78
CA LEU A 600 28.85 -56.18 54.36
C LEU A 600 28.06 -55.16 55.20
N ALA A 601 26.80 -55.45 55.54
CA ALA A 601 25.98 -54.62 56.42
C ALA A 601 26.64 -54.42 57.80
N LYS A 602 27.30 -55.44 58.35
CA LYS A 602 28.05 -55.36 59.63
C LYS A 602 29.15 -54.30 59.63
N ARG A 603 29.60 -53.86 58.44
CA ARG A 603 30.63 -52.83 58.31
C ARG A 603 30.06 -51.41 58.38
N PHE A 604 28.75 -51.22 58.15
CA PHE A 604 28.09 -49.90 58.18
C PHE A 604 27.70 -49.48 59.61
N THR A 605 28.71 -49.46 60.49
CA THR A 605 28.66 -49.01 61.88
C THR A 605 29.67 -47.88 62.10
N THR A 606 29.58 -47.19 63.24
CA THR A 606 30.55 -46.17 63.63
C THR A 606 31.88 -46.83 64.03
N GLY A 607 32.96 -46.49 63.30
CA GLY A 607 34.29 -47.10 63.46
C GLY A 607 35.37 -46.09 63.87
N HIS A 608 36.60 -46.59 64.07
CA HIS A 608 37.79 -45.76 64.30
C HIS A 608 39.02 -46.35 63.57
N VAL A 609 40.00 -45.51 63.24
CA VAL A 609 41.20 -45.94 62.51
C VAL A 609 42.22 -46.53 63.49
N SER A 610 42.57 -47.80 63.30
CA SER A 610 43.65 -48.46 64.05
C SER A 610 45.02 -48.07 63.49
N THR A 611 45.94 -47.66 64.35
CA THR A 611 47.22 -47.02 63.97
C THR A 611 48.27 -47.99 63.39
N LYS A 612 47.98 -49.29 63.30
CA LYS A 612 49.00 -50.29 62.90
C LYS A 612 48.88 -50.85 61.49
N ASP A 613 47.70 -51.00 60.89
CA ASP A 613 47.58 -51.72 59.59
C ASP A 613 46.62 -51.11 58.54
N GLN A 614 46.16 -49.86 58.69
CA GLN A 614 45.22 -49.22 57.74
C GLN A 614 43.93 -50.02 57.45
N GLU A 615 43.57 -50.99 58.30
CA GLU A 615 42.25 -51.64 58.27
C GLU A 615 41.29 -50.96 59.26
N PHE A 616 40.03 -50.81 58.84
CA PHE A 616 38.96 -50.19 59.62
C PHE A 616 38.54 -51.09 60.78
N GLU A 617 38.84 -50.71 62.03
CA GLU A 617 38.34 -51.41 63.22
C GLU A 617 37.05 -50.75 63.73
N GLY A 618 35.96 -51.52 63.77
CA GLY A 618 34.67 -51.10 64.36
C GLY A 618 33.62 -50.53 63.39
N GLY A 619 33.94 -50.27 62.12
CA GLY A 619 32.97 -49.83 61.11
C GLY A 619 33.51 -48.84 60.07
N VAL A 620 32.68 -48.44 59.10
CA VAL A 620 33.06 -47.57 57.96
C VAL A 620 32.71 -46.10 58.14
N PHE A 621 31.84 -45.76 59.10
CA PHE A 621 31.53 -44.36 59.39
C PHE A 621 32.57 -43.80 60.36
N LEU A 622 33.43 -42.93 59.84
CA LEU A 622 34.42 -42.20 60.63
C LEU A 622 33.94 -40.76 60.85
N SER A 623 34.28 -40.21 62.01
CA SER A 623 33.94 -38.83 62.39
C SER A 623 34.53 -37.77 61.44
N GLU A 624 35.59 -38.15 60.74
CA GLU A 624 36.34 -37.40 59.75
C GLU A 624 35.61 -37.31 58.40
N TYR A 625 34.63 -38.18 58.15
CA TYR A 625 33.82 -38.16 56.92
C TYR A 625 32.58 -37.30 57.04
N HIS A 626 32.06 -37.16 58.27
CA HIS A 626 30.83 -36.42 58.53
C HIS A 626 31.01 -34.92 58.24
N ARG A 627 30.14 -34.35 57.40
CA ARG A 627 30.23 -32.94 56.94
C ARG A 627 29.94 -31.90 58.03
N ARG A 628 29.49 -32.34 59.21
CA ARG A 628 29.13 -31.52 60.39
C ARG A 628 28.10 -30.44 60.09
N ILE A 629 27.08 -30.84 59.32
CA ILE A 629 25.90 -30.02 59.01
C ILE A 629 24.74 -30.66 59.76
N PRO A 630 23.92 -29.91 60.52
CA PRO A 630 22.80 -30.50 61.23
C PRO A 630 21.72 -30.93 60.23
N ALA A 631 20.97 -31.98 60.57
CA ALA A 631 20.03 -32.65 59.68
C ALA A 631 18.89 -31.75 59.15
N ASP A 632 18.48 -30.75 59.94
CA ASP A 632 17.51 -29.71 59.57
C ASP A 632 18.06 -28.73 58.52
N GLY A 633 19.37 -28.49 58.52
CA GLY A 633 20.08 -27.65 57.53
C GLY A 633 20.51 -28.40 56.27
N PHE A 634 20.37 -29.73 56.23
CA PHE A 634 20.85 -30.56 55.12
C PHE A 634 20.17 -30.23 53.79
N SER A 635 18.85 -29.99 53.79
CA SER A 635 18.08 -29.67 52.58
C SER A 635 18.60 -28.43 51.86
N ILE A 636 18.87 -27.37 52.62
CA ILE A 636 19.38 -26.09 52.10
C ILE A 636 20.83 -26.23 51.65
N TYR A 637 21.62 -27.02 52.38
CA TYR A 637 22.98 -27.33 51.97
C TYR A 637 23.01 -28.09 50.63
N ALA A 638 22.19 -29.13 50.48
CA ALA A 638 22.10 -29.90 49.25
C ALA A 638 21.57 -29.05 48.08
N GLU A 639 20.55 -28.21 48.29
CA GLU A 639 20.05 -27.26 47.28
C GLU A 639 21.16 -26.29 46.84
N GLY A 640 21.87 -25.67 47.78
CA GLY A 640 22.97 -24.76 47.48
C GLY A 640 24.13 -25.42 46.73
N ILE A 641 24.44 -26.69 47.03
CA ILE A 641 25.44 -27.46 46.28
C ILE A 641 24.91 -27.80 44.87
N TRP A 642 23.65 -28.21 44.74
CA TRP A 642 23.05 -28.50 43.44
C TRP A 642 22.96 -27.26 42.56
N ASP A 643 22.52 -26.12 43.09
CA ASP A 643 22.47 -24.85 42.36
C ASP A 643 23.85 -24.40 41.91
N GLN A 644 24.87 -24.56 42.76
CA GLN A 644 26.26 -24.29 42.41
C GLN A 644 26.78 -25.22 41.31
N ILE A 645 26.23 -26.41 41.15
CA ILE A 645 26.62 -27.40 40.14
C ILE A 645 25.80 -27.18 38.84
N ALA A 646 24.49 -27.00 38.95
CA ALA A 646 23.55 -26.87 37.85
C ALA A 646 23.74 -25.56 37.08
N ASN A 647 23.94 -24.45 37.80
CA ASN A 647 24.20 -23.13 37.22
C ASN A 647 25.67 -22.90 36.89
N ASN A 648 26.55 -23.87 37.17
CA ASN A 648 27.95 -23.73 36.82
C ASN A 648 28.13 -23.79 35.31
N LYS A 649 28.45 -22.64 34.71
CA LYS A 649 28.83 -22.56 33.30
C LYS A 649 30.16 -23.27 33.01
N ASP A 650 30.95 -23.59 34.04
CA ASP A 650 32.12 -24.46 33.92
C ASP A 650 31.77 -25.95 33.99
N LEU A 651 30.49 -26.29 34.23
CA LEU A 651 29.96 -27.64 34.00
C LEU A 651 29.10 -27.67 32.73
N ASP A 652 28.37 -26.58 32.45
CA ASP A 652 27.73 -26.31 31.15
C ASP A 652 28.68 -25.50 30.25
N LEU A 653 29.78 -26.12 29.83
CA LEU A 653 30.90 -25.43 29.17
C LEU A 653 30.70 -25.27 27.65
N PRO A 654 30.44 -24.04 27.17
CA PRO A 654 31.44 -23.29 26.42
C PRO A 654 32.52 -22.78 27.40
N THR A 655 33.80 -22.90 27.03
CA THR A 655 34.94 -22.61 27.90
C THR A 655 34.91 -21.19 28.54
N GLN A 656 35.52 -20.97 29.72
CA GLN A 656 35.62 -19.64 30.37
C GLN A 656 36.13 -18.52 29.44
N GLN A 657 36.96 -18.88 28.45
CA GLN A 657 37.47 -17.98 27.43
C GLN A 657 36.36 -17.44 26.52
N GLU A 658 35.32 -18.22 26.24
CA GLU A 658 34.20 -17.87 25.36
C GLU A 658 33.24 -16.89 26.01
N LEU A 659 32.93 -17.07 27.31
CA LEU A 659 32.05 -16.18 28.05
C LEU A 659 32.64 -14.77 28.21
N LEU A 660 33.92 -14.66 28.58
CA LEU A 660 34.61 -13.37 28.67
C LEU A 660 34.72 -12.70 27.29
N ALA A 661 35.01 -13.49 26.25
CA ALA A 661 35.07 -12.99 24.89
C ALA A 661 33.73 -12.41 24.42
N GLN A 662 32.62 -13.04 24.80
CA GLN A 662 31.28 -12.63 24.36
C GLN A 662 30.92 -11.26 24.92
N PHE A 663 31.08 -11.07 26.24
CA PHE A 663 30.79 -9.80 26.87
C PHE A 663 31.67 -8.66 26.33
N ARG A 664 32.97 -8.89 26.19
CA ARG A 664 33.90 -7.87 25.67
C ARG A 664 33.67 -7.53 24.21
N CYS A 665 33.38 -8.51 23.37
CA CYS A 665 33.02 -8.26 21.97
C CYS A 665 31.72 -7.44 21.88
N ASP A 666 30.72 -7.70 22.73
CA ASP A 666 29.45 -6.95 22.70
C ASP A 666 29.57 -5.49 23.20
N GLU A 667 30.50 -5.22 24.10
CA GLU A 667 30.83 -3.86 24.55
C GLU A 667 31.54 -3.07 23.45
N ILE A 668 32.58 -3.68 22.86
CA ILE A 668 33.35 -3.10 21.76
C ILE A 668 32.43 -2.83 20.56
N ALA A 669 31.52 -3.75 20.22
CA ALA A 669 30.57 -3.58 19.11
C ALA A 669 29.70 -2.32 19.29
N ARG A 670 29.21 -2.04 20.50
CA ARG A 670 28.41 -0.84 20.79
C ARG A 670 29.23 0.45 20.70
N GLU A 671 30.46 0.41 21.19
CA GLU A 671 31.35 1.58 21.14
C GLU A 671 31.71 1.96 19.69
N VAL A 672 32.11 0.98 18.87
CA VAL A 672 32.48 1.26 17.48
C VAL A 672 31.29 1.69 16.62
N LEU A 673 30.07 1.23 16.93
CA LEU A 673 28.85 1.66 16.26
C LEU A 673 28.52 3.12 16.53
N THR A 674 28.91 3.69 17.67
CA THR A 674 28.68 5.12 17.95
C THR A 674 29.40 6.02 16.94
N SER A 675 30.62 5.62 16.53
CA SER A 675 31.38 6.33 15.48
C SER A 675 30.78 6.15 14.08
N PHE A 676 30.16 5.00 13.82
CA PHE A 676 29.42 4.74 12.59
C PHE A 676 28.15 5.61 12.51
N ASP A 677 27.40 5.67 13.61
CA ASP A 677 26.16 6.46 13.71
C ASP A 677 26.42 7.94 13.46
N ALA A 678 27.50 8.49 14.02
CA ALA A 678 27.88 9.89 13.81
C ALA A 678 28.15 10.23 12.34
N ALA A 679 28.59 9.27 11.53
CA ALA A 679 28.88 9.48 10.11
C ALA A 679 27.66 9.23 9.20
N ILE A 680 26.78 8.29 9.58
CA ILE A 680 25.68 7.83 8.72
C ILE A 680 24.34 8.49 9.04
N ALA A 681 24.05 8.81 10.30
CA ALA A 681 22.77 9.43 10.69
C ALA A 681 22.48 10.76 9.94
N PRO A 682 23.45 11.66 9.69
CA PRO A 682 23.20 12.86 8.89
C PRO A 682 22.79 12.56 7.45
N LEU A 683 23.32 11.49 6.85
CA LEU A 683 22.98 11.08 5.48
C LEU A 683 21.58 10.47 5.41
N GLU A 684 21.18 9.69 6.44
CA GLU A 684 19.82 9.18 6.60
C GLU A 684 18.80 10.31 6.72
N GLU A 685 19.11 11.33 7.52
CA GLU A 685 18.25 12.51 7.70
C GLU A 685 18.11 13.31 6.40
N GLN A 686 19.22 13.58 5.69
CA GLN A 686 19.18 14.28 4.40
C GLN A 686 18.37 13.53 3.35
N GLN A 687 18.48 12.19 3.31
CA GLN A 687 17.68 11.37 2.40
C GLN A 687 16.18 11.42 2.76
N ALA A 688 15.85 11.37 4.06
CA ALA A 688 14.47 11.48 4.53
C ALA A 688 13.86 12.85 4.23
N ASP A 689 14.65 13.92 4.34
CA ASP A 689 14.23 15.29 4.01
C ASP A 689 14.00 15.47 2.51
N ALA A 690 14.91 14.96 1.67
CA ALA A 690 14.75 14.98 0.22
C ALA A 690 13.49 14.20 -0.23
N ALA A 691 13.21 13.06 0.41
CA ALA A 691 11.99 12.28 0.19
C ALA A 691 10.72 13.07 0.60
N ARG A 692 10.73 13.74 1.76
CA ARG A 692 9.63 14.61 2.23
C ARG A 692 9.38 15.80 1.32
N ALA A 693 10.45 16.39 0.78
CA ALA A 693 10.37 17.53 -0.14
C ALA A 693 9.93 17.13 -1.57
N GLY A 694 9.82 15.83 -1.87
CA GLY A 694 9.45 15.32 -3.19
C GLY A 694 10.49 15.57 -4.28
N LYS A 695 11.72 15.98 -3.91
CA LYS A 695 12.83 16.23 -4.84
C LYS A 695 13.90 15.15 -4.67
N PRO A 696 13.99 14.17 -5.60
CA PRO A 696 15.03 13.15 -5.52
C PRO A 696 16.39 13.82 -5.67
N THR A 697 17.18 13.79 -4.60
CA THR A 697 18.51 14.40 -4.54
C THR A 697 19.51 13.29 -4.25
N VAL A 698 20.54 13.16 -5.10
CA VAL A 698 21.57 12.12 -4.97
C VAL A 698 22.69 12.65 -4.10
N LEU A 699 23.04 11.91 -3.05
CA LEU A 699 24.15 12.25 -2.15
C LEU A 699 25.48 11.74 -2.75
N PRO A 700 26.41 12.62 -3.17
CA PRO A 700 27.61 12.22 -3.90
C PRO A 700 28.63 11.47 -3.03
N ASP A 701 28.63 11.70 -1.72
CA ASP A 701 29.65 11.17 -0.80
C ASP A 701 29.24 9.86 -0.12
N LEU A 702 28.11 9.24 -0.49
CA LEU A 702 27.61 8.04 0.19
C LEU A 702 28.54 6.83 0.03
N GLY A 703 29.09 6.59 -1.16
CA GLY A 703 29.95 5.41 -1.40
C GLY A 703 31.27 5.49 -0.63
N SER A 704 31.94 6.64 -0.68
CA SER A 704 33.20 6.89 0.03
C SER A 704 33.00 6.94 1.55
N THR A 705 31.96 7.62 2.03
CA THR A 705 31.64 7.72 3.46
C THR A 705 31.12 6.41 4.03
N GLY A 706 30.30 5.68 3.27
CA GLY A 706 29.77 4.37 3.63
C GLY A 706 30.86 3.29 3.68
N SER A 707 31.73 3.24 2.66
CA SER A 707 32.88 2.33 2.64
C SER A 707 33.88 2.67 3.75
N GLY A 708 34.24 3.95 3.87
CA GLY A 708 35.17 4.43 4.90
C GLY A 708 34.65 4.18 6.31
N SER A 709 33.36 4.43 6.57
CA SER A 709 32.74 4.17 7.88
C SER A 709 32.63 2.67 8.16
N ARG A 710 32.20 1.85 7.19
CA ARG A 710 32.14 0.39 7.33
C ARG A 710 33.52 -0.19 7.64
N GLU A 711 34.52 0.15 6.84
CA GLU A 711 35.89 -0.33 6.99
C GLU A 711 36.49 0.13 8.32
N LYS A 712 36.30 1.40 8.69
CA LYS A 712 36.79 1.96 9.96
C LYS A 712 36.16 1.27 11.16
N THR A 713 34.84 1.02 11.13
CA THR A 713 34.12 0.35 12.23
C THR A 713 34.48 -1.13 12.33
N CYS A 714 34.57 -1.84 11.20
CA CYS A 714 34.99 -3.25 11.19
C CYS A 714 36.46 -3.40 11.62
N LYS A 715 37.36 -2.53 11.16
CA LYS A 715 38.76 -2.52 11.61
C LYS A 715 38.90 -2.15 13.08
N ALA A 716 38.13 -1.17 13.57
CA ALA A 716 38.14 -0.81 14.98
C ALA A 716 37.66 -1.99 15.85
N PHE A 717 36.60 -2.68 15.40
CA PHE A 717 36.14 -3.90 16.04
C PHE A 717 37.19 -5.00 15.99
N GLU A 718 37.82 -5.24 14.84
CA GLU A 718 38.86 -6.25 14.69
C GLU A 718 40.08 -5.97 15.57
N ILE A 719 40.59 -4.73 15.60
CA ILE A 719 41.76 -4.36 16.41
C ILE A 719 41.51 -4.61 17.91
N GLN A 720 40.31 -4.30 18.38
CA GLN A 720 39.94 -4.42 19.79
C GLN A 720 39.47 -5.83 20.15
N ALA A 721 38.67 -6.48 19.29
CA ALA A 721 37.99 -7.75 19.57
C ALA A 721 38.75 -9.01 19.11
N SER A 722 39.69 -8.92 18.16
CA SER A 722 40.49 -10.07 17.67
C SER A 722 41.38 -10.72 18.73
N ARG A 723 41.57 -10.04 19.87
CA ARG A 723 42.34 -10.51 21.02
C ARG A 723 41.58 -11.54 21.86
N TYR A 724 40.27 -11.67 21.68
CA TYR A 724 39.39 -12.57 22.43
C TYR A 724 39.12 -13.88 21.67
N HIS A 725 38.34 -14.80 22.25
CA HIS A 725 38.10 -16.12 21.70
C HIS A 725 37.67 -16.09 20.22
N LYS A 726 38.41 -16.78 19.35
CA LYS A 726 38.23 -16.71 17.88
C LYS A 726 36.83 -17.07 17.42
N GLY A 727 36.19 -18.07 18.04
CA GLY A 727 34.83 -18.48 17.68
C GLY A 727 33.79 -17.41 18.01
N VAL A 728 33.98 -16.72 19.14
CA VAL A 728 33.06 -15.68 19.60
C VAL A 728 33.29 -14.37 18.85
N TYR A 729 34.56 -13.98 18.67
CA TYR A 729 34.95 -12.85 17.82
C TYR A 729 34.37 -12.99 16.41
N LYS A 730 34.56 -14.13 15.73
CA LYS A 730 34.04 -14.33 14.37
C LYS A 730 32.52 -14.21 14.31
N ARG A 731 31.81 -14.82 15.27
CA ARG A 731 30.35 -14.74 15.36
C ARG A 731 29.88 -13.29 15.54
N LYS A 732 30.52 -12.55 16.45
CA LYS A 732 30.20 -11.16 16.75
C LYS A 732 30.62 -10.18 15.66
N HIS A 733 31.68 -10.49 14.92
CA HIS A 733 32.09 -9.72 13.74
C HIS A 733 31.02 -9.81 12.64
N VAL A 734 30.52 -11.01 12.34
CA VAL A 734 29.45 -11.21 11.36
C VAL A 734 28.17 -10.50 11.80
N GLU A 735 27.79 -10.62 13.09
CA GLU A 735 26.62 -9.92 13.64
C GLU A 735 26.74 -8.38 13.51
N LEU A 736 27.94 -7.83 13.71
CA LEU A 736 28.21 -6.40 13.53
C LEU A 736 28.15 -6.00 12.05
N GLU A 737 28.74 -6.78 11.15
CA GLU A 737 28.70 -6.54 9.70
C GLU A 737 27.27 -6.56 9.17
N GLU A 738 26.43 -7.52 9.59
CA GLU A 738 25.03 -7.60 9.20
C GLU A 738 24.24 -6.36 9.63
N LYS A 739 24.49 -5.84 10.84
CA LYS A 739 23.86 -4.60 11.35
C LYS A 739 24.26 -3.37 10.54
N ILE A 740 25.55 -3.25 10.19
CA ILE A 740 26.06 -2.15 9.38
C ILE A 740 25.52 -2.23 7.95
N ASP A 741 25.60 -3.42 7.34
CA ASP A 741 25.18 -3.66 5.97
C ASP A 741 23.67 -3.44 5.80
N ALA A 742 22.83 -3.83 6.77
CA ALA A 742 21.38 -3.58 6.71
C ALA A 742 21.04 -2.09 6.57
N ARG A 743 21.73 -1.22 7.32
CA ARG A 743 21.53 0.23 7.25
C ARG A 743 22.05 0.83 5.95
N LEU A 744 23.28 0.50 5.57
CA LEU A 744 23.90 0.98 4.33
C LEU A 744 23.13 0.52 3.09
N LYS A 745 22.57 -0.70 3.10
CA LYS A 745 21.76 -1.23 2.00
C LYS A 745 20.46 -0.45 1.83
N THR A 746 19.81 -0.07 2.92
CA THR A 746 18.58 0.74 2.90
C THR A 746 18.85 2.13 2.31
N LEU A 747 19.95 2.78 2.72
CA LEU A 747 20.43 4.05 2.17
C LEU A 747 20.75 3.93 0.67
N TYR A 748 21.58 2.95 0.31
CA TYR A 748 22.03 2.72 -1.06
C TYR A 748 20.85 2.52 -2.03
N HIS A 749 19.86 1.69 -1.65
CA HIS A 749 18.70 1.45 -2.51
C HIS A 749 17.84 2.71 -2.71
N GLY A 750 17.69 3.52 -1.66
CA GLY A 750 16.99 4.79 -1.75
C GLY A 750 17.71 5.81 -2.64
N GLN A 751 19.03 5.92 -2.53
CA GLN A 751 19.84 6.79 -3.40
C GLN A 751 19.84 6.33 -4.86
N LEU A 752 19.93 5.01 -5.11
CA LEU A 752 19.88 4.46 -6.47
C LEU A 752 18.52 4.73 -7.14
N THR A 753 17.43 4.65 -6.36
CA THR A 753 16.08 5.03 -6.81
C THR A 753 15.97 6.53 -7.10
N ALA A 754 16.63 7.38 -6.29
CA ALA A 754 16.67 8.82 -6.53
C ALA A 754 17.45 9.15 -7.82
N ALA A 755 18.63 8.57 -8.02
CA ALA A 755 19.42 8.71 -9.24
C ALA A 755 18.66 8.26 -10.48
N HIS A 756 17.91 7.16 -10.38
CA HIS A 756 17.05 6.67 -11.44
C HIS A 756 16.01 7.72 -11.86
N LYS A 757 15.22 8.22 -10.91
CA LYS A 757 14.17 9.22 -11.17
C LYS A 757 14.75 10.53 -11.73
N THR A 758 15.84 11.01 -11.14
CA THR A 758 16.51 12.24 -11.61
C THR A 758 17.09 12.07 -13.01
N GLY A 759 17.67 10.91 -13.31
CA GLY A 759 18.18 10.57 -14.65
C GLY A 759 17.09 10.54 -15.72
N VAL A 760 15.92 9.95 -15.42
CA VAL A 760 14.77 9.91 -16.36
C VAL A 760 14.22 11.33 -16.60
N ALA A 761 14.09 12.15 -15.56
CA ALA A 761 13.65 13.53 -15.69
C ALA A 761 14.63 14.36 -16.54
N ALA A 762 15.93 14.28 -16.24
CA ALA A 762 16.96 14.98 -16.99
C ALA A 762 17.01 14.55 -18.46
N PHE A 763 16.84 13.25 -18.75
CA PHE A 763 16.73 12.74 -20.12
C PHE A 763 15.52 13.34 -20.84
N THR A 764 14.34 13.35 -20.20
CA THR A 764 13.10 13.91 -20.76
C THR A 764 13.27 15.39 -21.12
N ASP A 765 13.86 16.17 -20.23
CA ASP A 765 14.13 17.60 -20.45
C ASP A 765 15.19 17.82 -21.53
N ALA A 766 16.27 17.03 -21.53
CA ALA A 766 17.34 17.12 -22.52
C ALA A 766 16.85 16.82 -23.94
N VAL A 767 16.03 15.76 -24.11
CA VAL A 767 15.41 15.42 -25.40
C VAL A 767 14.45 16.54 -25.82
N THR A 768 13.58 17.00 -24.92
CA THR A 768 12.61 18.06 -25.23
C THR A 768 13.30 19.37 -25.65
N ASN A 769 14.38 19.75 -24.97
CA ASN A 769 15.14 20.95 -25.30
C ASN A 769 15.93 20.82 -26.60
N ALA A 770 16.51 19.65 -26.87
CA ALA A 770 17.20 19.36 -28.14
C ALA A 770 16.24 19.35 -29.34
N VAL A 771 15.02 18.84 -29.15
CA VAL A 771 13.97 18.90 -30.18
C VAL A 771 13.54 20.35 -30.42
N LYS A 772 13.31 21.14 -29.36
CA LYS A 772 12.95 22.56 -29.49
C LYS A 772 14.05 23.38 -30.18
N SER A 773 15.32 23.12 -29.90
CA SER A 773 16.43 23.82 -30.57
C SER A 773 16.54 23.42 -32.03
N GLY A 774 16.39 22.12 -32.35
CA GLY A 774 16.32 21.61 -33.72
C GLY A 774 15.18 22.26 -34.52
N GLN A 775 14.01 22.44 -33.90
CA GLN A 775 12.87 23.13 -34.50
C GLN A 775 13.15 24.62 -34.79
N ARG A 776 13.83 25.33 -33.89
CA ARG A 776 14.17 26.75 -34.07
C ARG A 776 15.23 26.99 -35.13
N ALA A 777 16.15 26.04 -35.32
CA ALA A 777 17.22 26.15 -36.29
C ALA A 777 16.76 25.96 -37.75
N GLY A 778 15.48 25.68 -38.00
CA GLY A 778 14.92 25.49 -39.35
C GLY A 778 15.45 24.25 -40.09
N GLY A 779 16.34 23.48 -39.47
CA GLY A 779 16.96 22.28 -40.05
C GLY A 779 16.11 21.02 -39.92
N GLN A 780 16.36 20.05 -40.80
CA GLN A 780 15.95 18.67 -40.59
C GLN A 780 16.75 18.12 -39.39
N TYR A 781 16.11 17.96 -38.23
CA TYR A 781 16.73 17.26 -37.10
C TYR A 781 16.27 15.81 -37.09
N GLU A 782 17.20 14.91 -36.81
CA GLU A 782 16.92 13.49 -36.67
C GLU A 782 16.60 13.19 -35.20
N PHE A 783 15.31 12.95 -34.93
CA PHE A 783 14.85 12.67 -33.56
C PHE A 783 15.48 11.41 -32.98
N ALA A 784 15.64 10.37 -33.80
CA ALA A 784 16.28 9.12 -33.41
C ALA A 784 17.73 9.35 -32.94
N GLU A 785 18.52 10.13 -33.68
CA GLU A 785 19.89 10.48 -33.30
C GLU A 785 19.92 11.29 -31.99
N ILE A 786 18.99 12.23 -31.82
CA ILE A 786 18.86 13.01 -30.57
C ILE A 786 18.56 12.07 -29.40
N VAL A 787 17.58 11.19 -29.52
CA VAL A 787 17.18 10.25 -28.47
C VAL A 787 18.33 9.33 -28.11
N GLU A 788 18.99 8.72 -29.09
CA GLU A 788 20.11 7.79 -28.83
C GLU A 788 21.31 8.50 -28.19
N LYS A 789 21.63 9.72 -28.66
CA LYS A 789 22.68 10.56 -28.06
C LYS A 789 22.36 10.94 -26.62
N GLN A 790 21.13 11.34 -26.32
CA GLN A 790 20.74 11.67 -24.94
C GLN A 790 20.61 10.42 -24.07
N LYS A 791 20.16 9.29 -24.62
CA LYS A 791 20.06 8.00 -23.92
C LYS A 791 21.44 7.53 -23.50
N ARG A 792 22.41 7.57 -24.41
CA ARG A 792 23.81 7.25 -24.10
C ARG A 792 24.37 8.16 -23.01
N LYS A 793 24.15 9.48 -23.10
CA LYS A 793 24.57 10.43 -22.07
C LYS A 793 23.92 10.16 -20.71
N ALA A 794 22.61 9.96 -20.67
CA ALA A 794 21.87 9.66 -19.44
C ALA A 794 22.34 8.34 -18.82
N SER A 795 22.57 7.31 -19.64
CA SER A 795 23.10 6.02 -19.21
C SER A 795 24.53 6.13 -18.65
N GLU A 796 25.40 6.93 -19.30
CA GLU A 796 26.75 7.21 -18.81
C GLU A 796 26.74 7.99 -17.48
N ILE A 797 25.83 8.96 -17.32
CA ILE A 797 25.65 9.74 -16.09
C ILE A 797 25.16 8.83 -14.96
N PHE A 798 24.07 8.08 -15.18
CA PHE A 798 23.54 7.15 -14.20
C PHE A 798 24.58 6.10 -13.80
N LYS A 799 25.34 5.57 -14.76
CA LYS A 799 26.42 4.62 -14.45
C LYS A 799 27.50 5.25 -13.57
N LYS A 800 27.91 6.49 -13.84
CA LYS A 800 28.88 7.22 -13.01
C LYS A 800 28.35 7.47 -11.59
N GLU A 801 27.09 7.88 -11.47
CA GLU A 801 26.44 8.11 -10.18
C GLU A 801 26.25 6.81 -9.39
N ALA A 802 25.76 5.74 -10.04
CA ALA A 802 25.63 4.42 -9.41
C ALA A 802 26.98 3.85 -8.97
N GLN A 803 28.05 4.11 -9.73
CA GLN A 803 29.43 3.76 -9.36
C GLN A 803 29.93 4.59 -8.17
N SER A 804 29.63 5.88 -8.08
CA SER A 804 30.03 6.70 -6.92
C SER A 804 29.26 6.34 -5.64
N LEU A 805 28.06 5.79 -5.77
CA LEU A 805 27.25 5.29 -4.65
C LEU A 805 27.66 3.88 -4.20
N ALA A 806 28.41 3.14 -5.01
CA ALA A 806 28.78 1.77 -4.70
C ALA A 806 29.74 1.72 -3.50
N ILE A 807 29.41 0.86 -2.54
CA ILE A 807 30.25 0.57 -1.37
C ILE A 807 31.16 -0.61 -1.74
N GLU A 808 32.47 -0.42 -1.60
CA GLU A 808 33.47 -1.42 -1.96
C GLU A 808 33.44 -2.62 -0.99
N GLY A 809 33.67 -3.82 -1.52
CA GLY A 809 33.78 -5.05 -0.73
C GLY A 809 32.46 -5.76 -0.36
N VAL A 810 31.31 -5.22 -0.77
CA VAL A 810 29.99 -5.83 -0.51
C VAL A 810 29.27 -6.23 -1.82
N PRO A 811 28.75 -7.47 -1.95
CA PRO A 811 28.16 -7.94 -3.20
C PRO A 811 26.75 -7.37 -3.50
N TRP A 812 26.08 -6.80 -2.49
CA TRP A 812 24.73 -6.27 -2.63
C TRP A 812 24.66 -4.87 -3.27
N THR A 813 25.79 -4.20 -3.53
CA THR A 813 25.87 -2.92 -4.26
C THR A 813 25.88 -3.09 -5.78
N ASN A 814 25.37 -4.21 -6.28
CA ASN A 814 25.25 -4.49 -7.70
C ASN A 814 24.10 -3.68 -8.32
N PHE A 815 24.45 -2.72 -9.17
CA PHE A 815 23.49 -1.87 -9.89
C PHE A 815 23.14 -2.38 -11.30
N ASN A 816 23.67 -3.54 -11.75
CA ASN A 816 23.45 -4.01 -13.13
C ASN A 816 21.96 -4.23 -13.46
N SER A 817 21.17 -4.75 -12.51
CA SER A 817 19.73 -4.93 -12.75
C SER A 817 19.00 -3.59 -12.84
N GLN A 818 19.38 -2.63 -12.00
CA GLN A 818 18.82 -1.28 -12.00
C GLN A 818 19.24 -0.47 -13.23
N HIS A 819 20.45 -0.68 -13.74
CA HIS A 819 20.90 -0.10 -15.01
C HIS A 819 20.12 -0.66 -16.20
N ALA A 820 19.81 -1.96 -16.21
CA ALA A 820 18.96 -2.56 -17.23
C ALA A 820 17.52 -2.03 -17.17
N LEU A 821 16.97 -1.87 -15.96
CA LEU A 821 15.65 -1.25 -15.75
C LEU A 821 15.64 0.21 -16.22
N PHE A 822 16.67 0.98 -15.88
CA PHE A 822 16.83 2.36 -16.35
C PHE A 822 16.86 2.44 -17.87
N GLY A 823 17.63 1.57 -18.53
CA GLY A 823 17.68 1.49 -19.99
C GLY A 823 16.30 1.25 -20.61
N LYS A 824 15.52 0.33 -20.01
CA LYS A 824 14.15 0.03 -20.45
C LYS A 824 13.21 1.21 -20.25
N GLU A 825 13.28 1.91 -19.12
CA GLU A 825 12.44 3.09 -18.86
C GLU A 825 12.81 4.25 -19.80
N LEU A 826 14.09 4.44 -20.12
CA LEU A 826 14.50 5.43 -21.13
C LEU A 826 13.93 5.10 -22.52
N ASP A 827 13.83 3.81 -22.88
CA ASP A 827 13.20 3.38 -24.13
C ASP A 827 11.69 3.65 -24.14
N GLU A 828 11.00 3.38 -23.03
CA GLU A 828 9.58 3.69 -22.87
C GLU A 828 9.31 5.20 -22.93
N VAL A 829 10.13 6.02 -22.26
CA VAL A 829 10.04 7.48 -22.32
C VAL A 829 10.38 8.00 -23.71
N GLY A 830 11.39 7.43 -24.37
CA GLY A 830 11.74 7.75 -25.76
C GLY A 830 10.57 7.49 -26.72
N ALA A 831 9.90 6.35 -26.59
CA ALA A 831 8.70 6.02 -27.37
C ALA A 831 7.54 6.99 -27.11
N ARG A 832 7.30 7.36 -25.84
CA ARG A 832 6.29 8.37 -25.48
C ARG A 832 6.59 9.73 -26.11
N LEU A 833 7.83 10.20 -26.02
CA LEU A 833 8.25 11.47 -26.63
C LEU A 833 8.16 11.43 -28.17
N ARG A 834 8.44 10.27 -28.79
CA ARG A 834 8.25 10.06 -30.23
C ARG A 834 6.78 10.21 -30.64
N LYS A 835 5.85 9.58 -29.90
CA LYS A 835 4.40 9.72 -30.12
C LYS A 835 3.95 11.17 -29.99
N GLU A 836 4.40 11.88 -28.95
CA GLU A 836 4.09 13.32 -28.78
C GLU A 836 4.62 14.18 -29.94
N GLU A 837 5.83 13.90 -30.43
CA GLU A 837 6.41 14.62 -31.55
C GLU A 837 5.71 14.29 -32.87
N MET A 838 5.26 13.05 -33.07
CA MET A 838 4.44 12.64 -34.20
C MET A 838 3.09 13.39 -34.22
N ARG A 839 2.45 13.53 -33.05
CA ARG A 839 1.23 14.34 -32.90
C ARG A 839 1.48 15.81 -33.27
N ARG A 840 2.59 16.39 -32.80
CA ARG A 840 2.98 17.78 -33.16
C ARG A 840 3.26 17.93 -34.65
N LEU A 841 3.90 16.93 -35.27
CA LEU A 841 4.14 16.91 -36.71
C LEU A 841 2.82 16.90 -37.47
N ALA A 842 1.87 16.03 -37.09
CA ALA A 842 0.53 15.99 -37.69
C ALA A 842 -0.18 17.35 -37.59
N THR A 843 -0.18 18.00 -36.42
CA THR A 843 -0.76 19.35 -36.25
C THR A 843 -0.07 20.42 -37.10
N ARG A 844 1.25 20.33 -37.29
CA ARG A 844 2.00 21.27 -38.14
C ARG A 844 1.66 21.09 -39.62
N VAL A 845 1.58 19.85 -40.09
CA VAL A 845 1.16 19.50 -41.46
C VAL A 845 -0.30 19.89 -41.68
N GLU A 846 -1.18 19.66 -40.71
CA GLU A 846 -2.58 20.11 -40.74
C GLU A 846 -2.69 21.63 -40.90
N ARG A 847 -1.91 22.42 -40.14
CA ARG A 847 -1.91 23.88 -40.26
C ARG A 847 -1.45 24.34 -41.65
N TRP A 848 -0.49 23.62 -42.24
CA TRP A 848 -0.06 23.85 -43.63
C TRP A 848 -1.19 23.53 -44.63
N VAL A 849 -1.91 22.41 -44.45
CA VAL A 849 -3.09 22.06 -45.26
C VAL A 849 -4.17 23.14 -45.15
N ARG A 850 -4.50 23.60 -43.93
CA ARG A 850 -5.49 24.67 -43.69
C ARG A 850 -5.14 25.96 -44.44
N SER A 851 -3.88 26.39 -44.37
CA SER A 851 -3.43 27.57 -45.11
C SER A 851 -3.57 27.39 -46.62
N ARG A 852 -3.12 26.25 -47.16
CA ARG A 852 -3.13 25.99 -48.59
C ARG A 852 -4.55 25.81 -49.15
N LEU A 853 -5.44 25.16 -48.38
CA LEU A 853 -6.86 25.05 -48.70
C LEU A 853 -7.55 26.41 -48.66
N GLY A 854 -7.20 27.27 -47.70
CA GLY A 854 -7.73 28.63 -47.62
C GLY A 854 -7.54 29.41 -48.91
N ASP A 855 -6.31 29.44 -49.42
CA ASP A 855 -5.97 30.13 -50.67
C ASP A 855 -6.64 29.48 -51.89
N ALA A 856 -6.57 28.15 -51.98
CA ALA A 856 -7.00 27.43 -53.18
C ALA A 856 -8.52 27.33 -53.32
N VAL A 857 -9.24 27.05 -52.23
CA VAL A 857 -10.71 26.97 -52.22
C VAL A 857 -11.33 28.35 -52.40
N GLY A 858 -10.78 29.38 -51.74
CA GLY A 858 -11.22 30.77 -51.92
C GLY A 858 -11.10 31.21 -53.38
N LEU A 859 -10.00 30.85 -54.06
CA LEU A 859 -9.80 31.13 -55.48
C LEU A 859 -10.84 30.44 -56.37
N GLU A 860 -11.20 29.18 -56.10
CA GLU A 860 -12.26 28.48 -56.85
C GLU A 860 -13.66 29.09 -56.63
N PHE A 861 -13.99 29.52 -55.42
CA PHE A 861 -15.25 30.23 -55.15
C PHE A 861 -15.26 31.64 -55.75
N ASN A 862 -14.12 32.33 -55.84
CA ASN A 862 -14.02 33.65 -56.47
C ASN A 862 -14.23 33.60 -57.99
N LYS A 863 -13.93 32.46 -58.64
CA LYS A 863 -14.23 32.22 -60.07
C LYS A 863 -15.73 32.22 -60.41
N LEU A 864 -16.63 32.22 -59.41
CA LEU A 864 -18.08 32.37 -59.61
C LEU A 864 -18.49 33.79 -60.03
N GLY A 865 -17.64 34.80 -59.80
CA GLY A 865 -17.84 36.20 -60.21
C GLY A 865 -16.65 36.75 -61.00
N SER A 866 -16.73 38.00 -61.45
CA SER A 866 -15.64 38.69 -62.17
C SER A 866 -14.64 39.40 -61.26
N GLY A 867 -14.85 39.46 -59.93
CA GLY A 867 -14.00 40.21 -59.01
C GLY A 867 -14.29 41.72 -58.95
N ARG A 868 -15.11 42.26 -59.87
CA ARG A 868 -15.35 43.70 -60.04
C ARG A 868 -16.17 44.34 -58.91
N GLY A 869 -16.87 43.55 -58.10
CA GLY A 869 -17.63 44.00 -56.94
C GLY A 869 -16.86 43.94 -55.61
N GLY A 870 -15.56 43.62 -55.66
CA GLY A 870 -14.71 43.48 -54.47
C GLY A 870 -14.57 42.06 -53.93
N SER A 871 -15.02 41.03 -54.67
CA SER A 871 -14.85 39.61 -54.28
C SER A 871 -13.44 39.04 -54.45
N GLY A 872 -12.50 39.77 -55.06
CA GLY A 872 -11.09 39.35 -55.13
C GLY A 872 -10.80 38.22 -56.13
N ALA A 873 -11.48 38.17 -57.28
CA ALA A 873 -11.11 37.26 -58.37
C ALA A 873 -9.80 37.70 -59.08
N PRO A 874 -8.99 36.77 -59.61
CA PRO A 874 -7.74 37.11 -60.33
C PRO A 874 -7.99 37.97 -61.58
N GLU A 875 -7.14 38.97 -61.83
CA GLU A 875 -7.23 39.85 -63.01
C GLU A 875 -7.04 39.09 -64.35
N ASP A 876 -6.31 37.97 -64.34
CA ASP A 876 -6.02 37.12 -65.50
C ASP A 876 -7.12 36.06 -65.77
N GLY A 877 -8.35 36.53 -65.99
CA GLY A 877 -9.15 36.17 -67.17
C GLY A 877 -9.58 34.74 -67.55
N GLU A 878 -9.20 33.63 -66.90
CA GLU A 878 -9.74 32.30 -67.26
C GLU A 878 -10.98 31.93 -66.43
N LYS A 879 -12.16 32.34 -66.94
CA LYS A 879 -13.43 31.80 -66.44
C LYS A 879 -13.57 30.33 -66.88
N PRO A 880 -13.90 29.40 -65.99
CA PRO A 880 -14.13 28.01 -66.37
C PRO A 880 -15.29 27.89 -67.36
N ALA A 881 -15.21 26.93 -68.28
CA ALA A 881 -16.20 26.73 -69.35
C ALA A 881 -17.62 26.41 -68.84
N SER A 882 -17.75 25.95 -67.59
CA SER A 882 -19.02 25.75 -66.91
C SER A 882 -18.91 26.13 -65.43
N GLU A 883 -20.05 26.46 -64.83
CA GLU A 883 -20.18 26.64 -63.38
C GLU A 883 -20.53 25.30 -62.67
N LYS A 884 -20.75 24.22 -63.44
CA LYS A 884 -21.24 22.91 -62.96
C LYS A 884 -20.16 21.99 -62.37
N ASP A 885 -18.90 22.21 -62.71
CA ASP A 885 -17.73 21.41 -62.31
C ASP A 885 -16.98 22.01 -61.11
N LEU A 886 -17.59 22.96 -60.41
CA LEU A 886 -17.00 23.62 -59.23
C LEU A 886 -16.54 22.61 -58.17
N TRP A 887 -17.41 21.65 -57.82
CA TRP A 887 -17.11 20.66 -56.79
C TRP A 887 -16.04 19.66 -57.23
N ASP A 888 -15.94 19.34 -58.53
CA ASP A 888 -14.86 18.47 -59.05
C ASP A 888 -13.50 19.17 -58.94
N ARG A 889 -13.43 20.47 -59.24
CA ARG A 889 -12.21 21.27 -59.07
C ARG A 889 -11.82 21.36 -57.59
N ILE A 890 -12.76 21.65 -56.71
CA ILE A 890 -12.52 21.70 -55.26
C ILE A 890 -12.03 20.34 -54.73
N TRP A 891 -12.66 19.24 -55.16
CA TRP A 891 -12.26 17.89 -54.76
C TRP A 891 -10.86 17.51 -55.25
N ASN A 892 -10.53 17.80 -56.51
CA ASN A 892 -9.21 17.51 -57.07
C ASN A 892 -8.10 18.33 -56.40
N VAL A 893 -8.35 19.61 -56.14
CA VAL A 893 -7.43 20.50 -55.41
C VAL A 893 -7.23 19.99 -53.98
N PHE A 894 -8.31 19.60 -53.30
CA PHE A 894 -8.25 19.02 -51.96
C PHE A 894 -7.41 17.73 -51.93
N VAL A 895 -7.71 16.76 -52.80
CA VAL A 895 -6.97 15.49 -52.88
C VAL A 895 -5.50 15.73 -53.20
N SER A 896 -5.18 16.65 -54.11
CA SER A 896 -3.80 17.00 -54.44
C SER A 896 -3.05 17.58 -53.23
N ILE A 897 -3.65 18.52 -52.50
CA ILE A 897 -3.04 19.15 -51.31
C ILE A 897 -2.83 18.12 -50.21
N VAL A 898 -3.82 17.24 -49.98
CA VAL A 898 -3.73 16.22 -48.93
C VAL A 898 -2.74 15.12 -49.30
N ASN A 899 -2.59 14.76 -50.59
CA ASN A 899 -1.54 13.84 -51.03
C ASN A 899 -0.14 14.42 -50.82
N GLU A 900 0.07 15.69 -51.16
CA GLU A 900 1.33 16.39 -50.88
C GLU A 900 1.62 16.45 -49.36
N ALA A 901 0.60 16.69 -48.55
CA ALA A 901 0.70 16.67 -47.09
C ALA A 901 1.05 15.28 -46.55
N GLN A 902 0.48 14.21 -47.11
CA GLN A 902 0.78 12.83 -46.75
C GLN A 902 2.22 12.45 -47.10
N ASP A 903 2.74 12.88 -48.26
CA ASP A 903 4.13 12.62 -48.64
C ASP A 903 5.09 13.36 -47.72
N ARG A 904 4.83 14.65 -47.43
CA ARG A 904 5.57 15.43 -46.44
C ARG A 904 5.55 14.80 -45.04
N PHE A 905 4.42 14.22 -44.65
CA PHE A 905 4.28 13.51 -43.38
C PHE A 905 5.09 12.21 -43.36
N LYS A 906 4.99 11.38 -44.41
CA LYS A 906 5.73 10.12 -44.55
C LYS A 906 7.23 10.34 -44.55
N ASP A 907 7.73 11.32 -45.31
CA ASP A 907 9.16 11.62 -45.37
C ASP A 907 9.70 12.05 -44.00
N ARG A 908 8.92 12.84 -43.24
CA ARG A 908 9.31 13.23 -41.89
C ARG A 908 9.14 12.11 -40.86
N ALA A 909 8.12 11.25 -41.00
CA ALA A 909 7.90 10.11 -40.12
C ALA A 909 9.02 9.06 -40.26
N LYS A 910 9.55 8.85 -41.47
CA LYS A 910 10.74 8.01 -41.71
C LYS A 910 11.96 8.50 -40.92
N ASN A 911 12.18 9.82 -40.87
CA ASN A 911 13.29 10.41 -40.11
C ASN A 911 13.11 10.33 -38.58
N LEU A 912 11.92 9.95 -38.11
CA LEU A 912 11.62 9.72 -36.69
C LEU A 912 11.74 8.23 -36.29
N GLU A 913 12.10 7.34 -37.22
CA GLU A 913 12.07 5.87 -37.05
C GLU A 913 10.73 5.36 -36.50
N ALA A 914 9.63 5.98 -36.93
CA ALA A 914 8.30 5.56 -36.51
C ALA A 914 7.98 4.16 -37.05
N ALA A 915 7.32 3.34 -36.24
CA ALA A 915 6.78 2.07 -36.70
C ALA A 915 5.74 2.34 -37.81
N GLU A 916 5.60 1.41 -38.76
CA GLU A 916 4.63 1.55 -39.86
C GLU A 916 3.22 1.79 -39.31
N GLU A 917 2.84 1.12 -38.22
CA GLU A 917 1.56 1.32 -37.52
C GLU A 917 1.38 2.75 -36.97
N GLU A 918 2.42 3.32 -36.33
CA GLU A 918 2.39 4.69 -35.81
C GLU A 918 2.23 5.71 -36.96
N ALA A 919 2.87 5.46 -38.10
CA ALA A 919 2.75 6.29 -39.29
C ALA A 919 1.34 6.21 -39.91
N GLN A 920 0.73 5.02 -39.96
CA GLN A 920 -0.64 4.84 -40.46
C GLN A 920 -1.68 5.58 -39.61
N ILE A 921 -1.54 5.55 -38.27
CA ILE A 921 -2.41 6.32 -37.36
C ILE A 921 -2.29 7.82 -37.64
N GLY A 922 -1.06 8.34 -37.81
CA GLY A 922 -0.83 9.74 -38.15
C GLY A 922 -1.43 10.16 -39.50
N LEU A 923 -1.31 9.32 -40.52
CA LEU A 923 -1.90 9.56 -41.85
C LEU A 923 -3.44 9.54 -41.82
N TRP A 924 -4.03 8.60 -41.09
CA TRP A 924 -5.47 8.52 -40.89
C TRP A 924 -6.01 9.78 -40.20
N ARG A 925 -5.36 10.24 -39.11
CA ARG A 925 -5.72 11.51 -38.44
C ARG A 925 -5.58 12.70 -39.38
N LEU A 926 -4.50 12.77 -40.15
CA LEU A 926 -4.27 13.86 -41.11
C LEU A 926 -5.41 13.96 -42.13
N ARG A 927 -5.88 12.83 -42.68
CA ARG A 927 -7.01 12.80 -43.64
C ARG A 927 -8.30 13.30 -43.01
N ARG A 928 -8.64 12.83 -41.80
CA ARG A 928 -9.84 13.26 -41.08
C ARG A 928 -9.83 14.76 -40.77
N LYS A 929 -8.72 15.27 -40.23
CA LYS A 929 -8.59 16.70 -39.93
C LYS A 929 -8.55 17.57 -41.19
N SER A 930 -7.98 17.07 -42.28
CA SER A 930 -8.02 17.78 -43.57
C SER A 930 -9.44 17.92 -44.11
N TRP A 931 -10.29 16.89 -43.95
CA TRP A 931 -11.71 16.97 -44.31
C TRP A 931 -12.45 18.04 -43.49
N VAL A 932 -12.24 18.05 -42.16
CA VAL A 932 -12.83 19.08 -41.27
C VAL A 932 -12.37 20.48 -41.69
N ALA A 933 -11.09 20.65 -42.01
CA ALA A 933 -10.55 21.92 -42.51
C ALA A 933 -11.21 22.37 -43.83
N LEU A 934 -11.46 21.45 -44.76
CA LEU A 934 -12.18 21.73 -46.00
C LEU A 934 -13.63 22.17 -45.72
N ARG A 935 -14.34 21.44 -44.84
CA ARG A 935 -15.72 21.77 -44.44
C ARG A 935 -15.82 23.15 -43.81
N GLU A 936 -14.97 23.46 -42.85
CA GLU A 936 -14.91 24.79 -42.21
C GLU A 936 -14.68 25.89 -43.26
N LYS A 937 -13.75 25.66 -44.21
CA LYS A 937 -13.47 26.65 -45.25
C LYS A 937 -14.63 26.84 -46.23
N ILE A 938 -15.32 25.76 -46.61
CA ILE A 938 -16.54 25.84 -47.44
C ILE A 938 -17.63 26.60 -46.69
N GLU A 939 -17.82 26.35 -45.41
CA GLU A 939 -18.81 27.06 -44.59
C GLU A 939 -18.50 28.57 -44.46
N GLU A 940 -17.22 28.97 -44.39
CA GLU A 940 -16.80 30.37 -44.47
C GLU A 940 -17.16 31.02 -45.81
N GLU A 941 -16.87 30.35 -46.93
CA GLU A 941 -17.14 30.89 -48.28
C GLU A 941 -18.65 30.96 -48.58
N VAL A 942 -19.43 30.04 -48.01
CA VAL A 942 -20.88 29.92 -48.21
C VAL A 942 -21.68 30.68 -47.12
N MET A 943 -20.99 31.36 -46.20
CA MET A 943 -21.61 32.24 -45.21
C MET A 943 -22.48 33.31 -45.91
N GLU A 944 -23.65 33.63 -45.34
CA GLU A 944 -24.72 34.39 -46.01
C GLU A 944 -24.24 35.67 -46.72
N GLY A 945 -23.33 36.44 -46.11
CA GLY A 945 -22.79 37.65 -46.71
C GLY A 945 -21.90 37.40 -47.93
N ASN A 946 -21.01 36.41 -47.85
CA ASN A 946 -20.03 36.09 -48.89
C ASN A 946 -20.72 35.49 -50.12
N ILE A 947 -21.63 34.54 -49.89
CA ILE A 947 -22.35 33.89 -50.99
C ILE A 947 -23.31 34.85 -51.70
N LEU A 948 -23.99 35.72 -50.96
CA LEU A 948 -24.87 36.73 -51.55
C LEU A 948 -24.08 37.75 -52.38
N LEU A 949 -22.88 38.13 -51.94
CA LEU A 949 -21.98 38.98 -52.71
C LEU A 949 -21.58 38.30 -54.03
N LYS A 950 -21.11 37.04 -53.99
CA LYS A 950 -20.71 36.28 -55.18
C LYS A 950 -21.88 36.07 -56.16
N LEU A 951 -23.09 35.76 -55.66
CA LEU A 951 -24.30 35.64 -56.48
C LEU A 951 -24.72 36.97 -57.10
N ARG A 952 -24.65 38.07 -56.34
CA ARG A 952 -24.92 39.41 -56.83
C ARG A 952 -23.95 39.78 -57.95
N GLU A 953 -22.66 39.52 -57.78
CA GLU A 953 -21.67 39.78 -58.82
C GLU A 953 -21.90 38.94 -60.07
N ASN A 954 -22.18 37.63 -59.95
CA ASN A 954 -22.51 36.78 -61.10
C ASN A 954 -23.72 37.33 -61.88
N PHE A 955 -24.72 37.85 -61.17
CA PHE A 955 -25.89 38.50 -61.77
C PHE A 955 -25.53 39.84 -62.42
N GLU A 956 -24.79 40.71 -61.73
CA GLU A 956 -24.38 42.01 -62.26
C GLU A 956 -23.45 41.86 -63.47
N ASP A 957 -22.58 40.86 -63.51
CA ASP A 957 -21.75 40.51 -64.67
C ASP A 957 -22.60 40.23 -65.92
N LYS A 958 -23.68 39.46 -65.77
CA LYS A 958 -24.57 39.06 -66.87
C LYS A 958 -25.57 40.16 -67.23
N PHE A 959 -25.95 41.02 -66.28
CA PHE A 959 -26.97 42.06 -66.46
C PHE A 959 -26.39 43.43 -66.83
N ARG A 960 -25.33 43.88 -66.17
CA ARG A 960 -24.70 45.20 -66.36
C ARG A 960 -23.61 45.20 -67.44
N TYR A 961 -23.06 44.03 -67.82
CA TYR A 961 -22.00 43.95 -68.82
C TYR A 961 -22.41 43.09 -70.02
N ASP A 962 -21.77 43.34 -71.17
CA ASP A 962 -21.92 42.51 -72.36
C ASP A 962 -20.99 41.29 -72.35
N GLU A 963 -21.06 40.45 -73.39
CA GLU A 963 -20.25 39.22 -73.52
C GLU A 963 -18.74 39.53 -73.64
N SER A 964 -18.38 40.77 -73.95
CA SER A 964 -16.99 41.26 -73.99
C SER A 964 -16.55 41.92 -72.68
N GLY A 965 -17.43 41.95 -71.66
CA GLY A 965 -17.16 42.52 -70.34
C GLY A 965 -17.22 44.05 -70.30
N VAL A 966 -17.87 44.71 -71.26
CA VAL A 966 -18.05 46.18 -71.31
C VAL A 966 -19.37 46.58 -70.64
N PRO A 967 -19.42 47.66 -69.82
CA PRO A 967 -20.67 48.12 -69.19
C PRO A 967 -21.74 48.49 -70.22
N ARG A 968 -22.96 47.98 -70.04
CA ARG A 968 -24.14 48.28 -70.85
C ARG A 968 -24.70 49.65 -70.48
N ILE A 969 -24.94 50.48 -71.49
CA ILE A 969 -25.62 51.77 -71.35
C ILE A 969 -27.07 51.59 -71.79
N TRP A 970 -28.02 51.73 -70.88
CA TRP A 970 -29.44 51.49 -71.12
C TRP A 970 -30.10 52.63 -71.90
N ARG A 971 -30.75 52.30 -73.01
CA ARG A 971 -31.61 53.22 -73.77
C ARG A 971 -33.09 52.87 -73.56
N PRO A 972 -34.02 53.83 -73.70
CA PRO A 972 -35.47 53.55 -73.58
C PRO A 972 -36.02 52.50 -74.55
N SER A 973 -35.28 52.17 -75.62
CA SER A 973 -35.63 51.17 -76.64
C SER A 973 -35.14 49.75 -76.33
N ASP A 974 -34.33 49.56 -75.29
CA ASP A 974 -33.66 48.28 -75.04
C ASP A 974 -34.56 47.31 -74.25
N ASP A 975 -34.44 46.01 -74.54
CA ASP A 975 -35.15 44.94 -73.81
C ASP A 975 -34.46 44.63 -72.46
N ILE A 976 -34.65 45.55 -71.51
CA ILE A 976 -34.10 45.43 -70.15
C ILE A 976 -34.72 44.23 -69.42
N GLU A 977 -36.01 43.94 -69.67
CA GLU A 977 -36.77 42.90 -68.98
C GLU A 977 -36.36 41.47 -69.41
N GLY A 978 -36.13 41.25 -70.71
CA GLY A 978 -35.65 39.98 -71.23
C GLY A 978 -34.20 39.67 -70.82
N ILE A 979 -33.34 40.68 -70.72
CA ILE A 979 -31.96 40.51 -70.23
C ILE A 979 -31.97 40.25 -68.71
N TYR A 980 -32.79 40.99 -67.95
CA TYR A 980 -32.98 40.76 -66.52
C TYR A 980 -33.43 39.32 -66.21
N THR A 981 -34.44 38.83 -66.93
CA THR A 981 -35.00 37.50 -66.70
C THR A 981 -33.97 36.39 -66.96
N ARG A 982 -33.21 36.48 -68.06
CA ARG A 982 -32.14 35.52 -68.38
C ARG A 982 -31.00 35.54 -67.37
N ALA A 983 -30.54 36.73 -66.98
CA ALA A 983 -29.48 36.87 -65.98
C ALA A 983 -29.92 36.31 -64.61
N ARG A 984 -31.15 36.65 -64.18
CA ARG A 984 -31.72 36.17 -62.92
C ARG A 984 -31.89 34.64 -62.90
N GLU A 985 -32.45 34.06 -63.95
CA GLU A 985 -32.65 32.61 -64.03
C GLU A 985 -31.32 31.85 -64.06
N SER A 986 -30.33 32.35 -64.80
CA SER A 986 -28.98 31.76 -64.84
C SER A 986 -28.34 31.73 -63.45
N THR A 987 -28.38 32.83 -62.70
CA THR A 987 -27.80 32.88 -61.35
C THR A 987 -28.59 32.07 -60.32
N LEU A 988 -29.92 31.94 -60.46
CA LEU A 988 -30.74 31.11 -59.56
C LEU A 988 -30.44 29.61 -59.68
N VAL A 989 -29.94 29.13 -60.83
CA VAL A 989 -29.51 27.73 -61.02
C VAL A 989 -28.26 27.38 -60.20
N LEU A 990 -27.46 28.39 -59.81
CA LEU A 990 -26.26 28.17 -58.98
C LEU A 990 -26.59 27.80 -57.54
N ILE A 991 -27.72 28.29 -57.00
CA ILE A 991 -28.09 28.05 -55.59
C ILE A 991 -28.31 26.55 -55.30
N PRO A 992 -29.06 25.79 -56.13
CA PRO A 992 -29.12 24.33 -56.01
C PRO A 992 -27.76 23.63 -56.18
N LEU A 993 -26.91 24.10 -57.09
CA LEU A 993 -25.58 23.52 -57.32
C LEU A 993 -24.67 23.69 -56.09
N LEU A 994 -24.73 24.84 -55.42
CA LEU A 994 -23.96 25.15 -54.20
C LEU A 994 -24.53 24.49 -52.94
N SER A 995 -25.75 23.93 -53.00
CA SER A 995 -26.41 23.40 -51.81
C SER A 995 -25.88 22.05 -51.33
N ARG A 996 -25.32 21.25 -52.25
CA ARG A 996 -24.80 19.91 -51.97
C ARG A 996 -23.48 19.70 -52.70
N PHE A 997 -22.51 19.12 -52.01
CA PHE A 997 -21.24 18.73 -52.60
C PHE A 997 -21.46 17.49 -53.49
N ARG A 998 -21.50 17.68 -54.82
CA ARG A 998 -21.73 16.59 -55.79
C ARG A 998 -20.79 16.72 -56.99
N LEU A 999 -20.19 15.61 -57.38
CA LEU A 999 -19.31 15.52 -58.55
C LEU A 999 -20.13 15.52 -59.85
N SER A 1000 -19.63 16.16 -60.90
CA SER A 1000 -20.39 16.33 -62.15
C SER A 1000 -20.49 15.05 -62.99
N GLU A 1001 -19.52 14.14 -62.87
CA GLU A 1001 -19.52 12.86 -63.62
C GLU A 1001 -20.47 11.82 -63.01
N THR A 1002 -20.52 11.71 -61.69
CA THR A 1002 -21.30 10.67 -60.99
C THR A 1002 -22.65 11.17 -60.47
N TYR A 1003 -22.89 12.48 -60.47
CA TYR A 1003 -24.05 13.14 -59.86
C TYR A 1003 -24.29 12.78 -58.38
N GLY A 1004 -23.28 12.18 -57.73
CA GLY A 1004 -23.30 11.69 -56.35
C GLY A 1004 -22.22 12.38 -55.48
N PRO A 1005 -22.20 12.09 -54.18
CA PRO A 1005 -21.16 12.57 -53.28
C PRO A 1005 -19.80 11.94 -53.63
N PRO A 1006 -18.68 12.63 -53.33
CA PRO A 1006 -17.35 12.04 -53.44
C PRO A 1006 -17.20 10.84 -52.47
N ASP A 1007 -16.35 9.87 -52.82
CA ASP A 1007 -16.08 8.68 -52.01
C ASP A 1007 -15.19 9.00 -50.80
N LEU A 1008 -15.80 9.69 -49.83
CA LEU A 1008 -15.18 10.10 -48.58
C LEU A 1008 -14.75 8.91 -47.69
N PRO A 1009 -15.55 7.84 -47.54
CA PRO A 1009 -15.14 6.67 -46.74
C PRO A 1009 -13.89 5.98 -47.29
N ALA A 1010 -13.78 5.81 -48.61
CA ALA A 1010 -12.57 5.23 -49.20
C ALA A 1010 -11.35 6.17 -49.09
N PHE A 1011 -11.57 7.49 -49.16
CA PHE A 1011 -10.50 8.47 -49.02
C PHE A 1011 -9.90 8.50 -47.60
N ILE A 1012 -10.75 8.51 -46.56
CA ILE A 1012 -10.28 8.52 -45.17
C ILE A 1012 -9.64 7.17 -44.83
N GLY A 1013 -10.26 6.07 -45.26
CA GLY A 1013 -9.83 4.71 -44.98
C GLY A 1013 -10.35 4.17 -43.64
N THR A 1014 -10.14 2.88 -43.41
CA THR A 1014 -10.59 2.17 -42.21
C THR A 1014 -9.83 2.61 -40.96
N HIS A 1015 -10.48 2.48 -39.80
CA HIS A 1015 -9.86 2.70 -38.49
C HIS A 1015 -8.63 1.77 -38.30
N PRO A 1016 -7.42 2.31 -38.11
CA PRO A 1016 -6.21 1.49 -37.95
C PRO A 1016 -6.19 0.74 -36.60
N PRO A 1017 -5.69 -0.52 -36.55
CA PRO A 1017 -5.47 -1.19 -35.28
C PRO A 1017 -4.37 -0.48 -34.48
N GLY A 1018 -4.64 -0.14 -33.22
CA GLY A 1018 -3.66 0.51 -32.33
C GLY A 1018 -3.90 1.99 -32.01
N VAL A 1019 -5.01 2.58 -32.46
CA VAL A 1019 -5.43 3.94 -32.05
C VAL A 1019 -5.78 3.96 -30.56
N GLU A 1020 -5.12 4.83 -29.79
CA GLU A 1020 -5.44 5.06 -28.37
C GLU A 1020 -6.58 6.09 -28.23
N PRO A 1021 -7.37 6.09 -27.13
CA PRO A 1021 -8.42 7.09 -26.92
C PRO A 1021 -7.93 8.54 -26.98
N ASN A 1022 -6.69 8.80 -26.55
CA ASN A 1022 -6.05 10.12 -26.64
C ASN A 1022 -5.77 10.57 -28.09
N ASP A 1023 -5.75 9.65 -29.05
CA ASP A 1023 -5.62 9.97 -30.48
C ASP A 1023 -6.96 10.33 -31.14
N GLU A 1024 -8.08 10.07 -30.47
CA GLU A 1024 -9.44 10.39 -30.94
C GLU A 1024 -10.06 11.61 -30.26
N GLU A 1025 -9.54 12.02 -29.09
CA GLU A 1025 -10.09 13.11 -28.26
C GLU A 1025 -10.32 14.43 -29.02
N ASP A 1026 -9.50 14.72 -30.04
CA ASP A 1026 -9.55 15.95 -30.83
C ASP A 1026 -10.14 15.79 -32.25
N LEU A 1027 -10.71 14.63 -32.57
CA LEU A 1027 -11.28 14.34 -33.89
C LEU A 1027 -12.80 14.55 -33.89
N ALA A 1028 -13.28 15.38 -34.82
CA ALA A 1028 -14.71 15.53 -35.04
C ALA A 1028 -15.29 14.29 -35.76
N PRO A 1029 -16.54 13.90 -35.45
CA PRO A 1029 -17.21 12.80 -36.12
C PRO A 1029 -17.65 13.18 -37.54
N ILE A 1030 -17.47 12.25 -38.47
CA ILE A 1030 -17.69 12.42 -39.91
C ILE A 1030 -18.81 11.48 -40.36
N GLY A 1031 -19.89 12.05 -40.91
CA GLY A 1031 -21.03 11.26 -41.39
C GLY A 1031 -20.66 10.30 -42.52
N GLY A 1032 -21.07 9.03 -42.41
CA GLY A 1032 -20.73 7.96 -43.35
C GLY A 1032 -19.37 7.28 -43.12
N VAL A 1033 -18.56 7.76 -42.18
CA VAL A 1033 -17.33 7.09 -41.72
C VAL A 1033 -17.48 6.59 -40.29
N ASP A 1034 -18.10 7.39 -39.42
CA ASP A 1034 -18.42 7.00 -38.04
C ASP A 1034 -19.90 6.60 -37.93
N GLU A 1035 -20.23 5.40 -38.42
CA GLU A 1035 -21.61 4.91 -38.51
C GLU A 1035 -22.32 4.85 -37.14
N GLU A 1036 -21.57 4.73 -36.04
CA GLU A 1036 -22.10 4.65 -34.68
C GLU A 1036 -22.76 5.97 -34.20
N GLU A 1037 -22.35 7.12 -34.75
CA GLU A 1037 -22.84 8.44 -34.32
C GLU A 1037 -24.09 8.93 -35.05
N GLY A 1038 -24.46 8.30 -36.18
CA GLY A 1038 -25.78 8.46 -36.82
C GLY A 1038 -25.93 9.63 -37.80
N LYS A 1039 -24.85 10.30 -38.21
CA LYS A 1039 -24.88 11.23 -39.36
C LYS A 1039 -24.72 10.47 -40.67
N SER A 1040 -25.64 10.65 -41.61
CA SER A 1040 -25.53 10.05 -42.93
C SER A 1040 -24.52 10.78 -43.82
N LEU A 1041 -23.92 10.07 -44.79
CA LEU A 1041 -23.02 10.69 -45.79
C LEU A 1041 -23.72 11.83 -46.56
N GLU A 1042 -25.02 11.72 -46.83
CA GLU A 1042 -25.78 12.79 -47.50
C GLU A 1042 -25.95 14.04 -46.62
N GLU A 1043 -26.07 13.88 -45.31
CA GLU A 1043 -26.11 15.01 -44.36
C GLU A 1043 -24.73 15.69 -44.27
N GLU A 1044 -23.65 14.91 -44.24
CA GLU A 1044 -22.27 15.41 -44.25
C GLU A 1044 -21.91 16.16 -45.55
N MET A 1045 -22.57 15.82 -46.67
CA MET A 1045 -22.35 16.46 -47.98
C MET A 1045 -23.31 17.64 -48.25
N THR A 1046 -24.22 17.92 -47.32
CA THR A 1046 -25.12 19.07 -47.41
C THR A 1046 -24.40 20.32 -46.91
N VAL A 1047 -24.31 21.35 -47.76
CA VAL A 1047 -23.61 22.62 -47.47
C VAL A 1047 -24.61 23.71 -47.08
N LEU A 1048 -25.73 23.80 -47.80
CA LEU A 1048 -26.83 24.72 -47.48
C LEU A 1048 -28.07 23.92 -47.08
N SER A 1049 -28.64 24.24 -45.92
CA SER A 1049 -29.94 23.70 -45.52
C SER A 1049 -31.05 24.20 -46.46
N GLU A 1050 -32.15 23.46 -46.52
CA GLU A 1050 -33.32 23.83 -47.32
C GLU A 1050 -33.88 25.22 -46.94
N SER A 1051 -33.87 25.54 -45.64
CA SER A 1051 -34.30 26.84 -45.12
C SER A 1051 -33.39 27.98 -45.57
N LYS A 1052 -32.07 27.81 -45.46
CA LYS A 1052 -31.07 28.80 -45.91
C LYS A 1052 -31.15 28.99 -47.43
N ARG A 1053 -31.39 27.92 -48.18
CA ARG A 1053 -31.57 27.96 -49.64
C ARG A 1053 -32.75 28.86 -50.03
N GLN A 1054 -33.89 28.70 -49.37
CA GLN A 1054 -35.08 29.51 -49.64
C GLN A 1054 -34.87 30.98 -49.27
N ASP A 1055 -34.26 31.26 -48.12
CA ASP A 1055 -33.94 32.63 -47.70
C ASP A 1055 -32.95 33.30 -48.68
N LEU A 1056 -31.91 32.59 -49.11
CA LEU A 1056 -30.94 33.09 -50.07
C LEU A 1056 -31.60 33.45 -51.41
N VAL A 1057 -32.54 32.63 -51.89
CA VAL A 1057 -33.33 32.92 -53.11
C VAL A 1057 -34.16 34.20 -52.93
N ILE A 1058 -34.82 34.37 -51.79
CA ILE A 1058 -35.65 35.55 -51.50
C ILE A 1058 -34.80 36.81 -51.46
N ARG A 1059 -33.68 36.78 -50.73
CA ARG A 1059 -32.76 37.93 -50.60
C ARG A 1059 -32.10 38.27 -51.92
N PHE A 1060 -31.62 37.27 -52.67
CA PHE A 1060 -31.04 37.48 -53.99
C PHE A 1060 -32.05 38.14 -54.95
N LYS A 1061 -33.29 37.64 -55.01
CA LYS A 1061 -34.36 38.26 -55.83
C LYS A 1061 -34.58 39.73 -55.47
N LYS A 1062 -34.66 40.04 -54.17
CA LYS A 1062 -34.80 41.42 -53.68
C LYS A 1062 -33.64 42.32 -54.12
N THR A 1063 -32.41 41.83 -54.06
CA THR A 1063 -31.21 42.56 -54.52
C THR A 1063 -31.21 42.74 -56.03
N ALA A 1064 -31.53 41.70 -56.79
CA ALA A 1064 -31.61 41.73 -58.25
C ALA A 1064 -32.72 42.70 -58.74
N ASP A 1065 -33.89 42.68 -58.10
CA ASP A 1065 -35.00 43.61 -58.36
C ASP A 1065 -34.58 45.06 -58.09
N GLY A 1066 -33.79 45.31 -57.04
CA GLY A 1066 -33.22 46.62 -56.74
C GLY A 1066 -32.34 47.16 -57.88
N VAL A 1067 -31.44 46.33 -58.40
CA VAL A 1067 -30.55 46.68 -59.54
C VAL A 1067 -31.34 46.85 -60.83
N TYR A 1068 -32.39 46.05 -61.06
CA TYR A 1068 -33.29 46.21 -62.20
C TYR A 1068 -34.05 47.54 -62.17
N VAL A 1069 -34.59 47.92 -61.01
CA VAL A 1069 -35.30 49.20 -60.82
C VAL A 1069 -34.34 50.37 -61.01
N GLU A 1070 -33.09 50.26 -60.53
CA GLU A 1070 -32.05 51.26 -60.78
C GLU A 1070 -31.75 51.42 -62.27
N ALA A 1071 -31.56 50.32 -63.01
CA ALA A 1071 -31.35 50.34 -64.45
C ALA A 1071 -32.54 50.98 -65.19
N LYS A 1072 -33.78 50.63 -64.83
CA LYS A 1072 -35.00 51.21 -65.41
C LYS A 1072 -35.15 52.70 -65.11
N ARG A 1073 -34.79 53.15 -63.90
CA ARG A 1073 -34.75 54.57 -63.53
C ARG A 1073 -33.67 55.33 -64.28
N SER A 1074 -32.50 54.73 -64.48
CA SER A 1074 -31.41 55.33 -65.27
C SER A 1074 -31.77 55.53 -66.74
N ALA A 1075 -32.59 54.63 -67.31
CA ALA A 1075 -33.14 54.78 -68.65
C ALA A 1075 -34.23 55.88 -68.76
N LEU A 1076 -34.89 56.22 -67.64
CA LEU A 1076 -35.99 57.21 -67.56
C LEU A 1076 -35.57 58.55 -66.91
N GLY A 1077 -34.29 58.71 -66.55
CA GLY A 1077 -33.74 59.85 -65.82
C GLY A 1077 -33.64 61.12 -66.65
N GLY A 1078 -34.78 61.81 -66.82
CA GLY A 1078 -34.83 63.23 -67.15
C GLY A 1078 -34.34 64.09 -65.97
N ILE A 1079 -33.60 65.14 -66.32
CA ILE A 1079 -33.04 66.23 -65.51
C ILE A 1079 -33.81 66.53 -64.20
N THR A 1080 -33.17 66.34 -63.04
CA THR A 1080 -33.69 66.77 -61.73
C THR A 1080 -33.23 68.21 -61.42
N GLN A 1081 -34.14 69.19 -61.46
CA GLN A 1081 -33.92 70.50 -60.83
C GLN A 1081 -34.20 70.43 -59.33
N ILE A 1082 -33.31 71.00 -58.52
CA ILE A 1082 -33.44 71.07 -57.06
C ILE A 1082 -34.54 72.09 -56.70
N PRO A 1083 -35.49 71.77 -55.82
CA PRO A 1083 -36.55 72.69 -55.40
C PRO A 1083 -36.02 73.96 -54.70
N LEU A 1084 -36.54 75.12 -55.09
CA LEU A 1084 -36.09 76.44 -54.64
C LEU A 1084 -36.12 76.65 -53.10
N TYR A 1085 -37.01 75.98 -52.37
CA TYR A 1085 -37.07 76.09 -50.91
C TYR A 1085 -35.82 75.50 -50.21
N PHE A 1086 -35.14 74.56 -50.87
CA PHE A 1086 -33.94 73.94 -50.32
C PHE A 1086 -32.78 74.93 -50.32
N TYR A 1087 -32.69 75.80 -51.33
CA TYR A 1087 -31.73 76.91 -51.36
C TYR A 1087 -32.01 77.96 -50.27
N VAL A 1088 -33.28 78.18 -49.91
CA VAL A 1088 -33.65 79.10 -48.81
C VAL A 1088 -33.24 78.54 -47.45
N ILE A 1089 -33.45 77.24 -47.22
CA ILE A 1089 -33.05 76.57 -45.97
C ILE A 1089 -31.52 76.53 -45.83
N LEU A 1090 -30.80 76.30 -46.92
CA LEU A 1090 -29.34 76.28 -46.96
C LEU A 1090 -28.72 77.67 -46.66
N LEU A 1091 -29.43 78.75 -47.04
CA LEU A 1091 -29.02 80.13 -46.81
C LEU A 1091 -29.27 80.60 -45.36
N VAL A 1092 -30.33 80.10 -44.71
CA VAL A 1092 -30.72 80.52 -43.34
C VAL A 1092 -29.90 79.82 -42.25
N LEU A 1093 -29.62 78.53 -42.40
CA LEU A 1093 -28.98 77.74 -41.34
C LEU A 1093 -27.46 77.57 -41.52
N GLY A 1094 -26.92 77.71 -42.74
CA GLY A 1094 -25.54 77.32 -43.01
C GLY A 1094 -25.38 75.80 -43.16
N TRP A 1095 -24.44 75.39 -44.02
CA TRP A 1095 -24.25 73.98 -44.39
C TRP A 1095 -23.72 73.11 -43.22
N ASN A 1096 -22.87 73.69 -42.37
CA ASN A 1096 -22.25 72.96 -41.26
C ASN A 1096 -23.20 72.77 -40.08
N GLU A 1097 -24.05 73.76 -39.78
CA GLU A 1097 -25.01 73.69 -38.69
C GLU A 1097 -26.14 72.69 -38.94
N ILE A 1098 -26.66 72.60 -40.18
CA ILE A 1098 -27.65 71.57 -40.56
C ILE A 1098 -27.06 70.16 -40.37
N TRP A 1099 -25.80 69.98 -40.77
CA TRP A 1099 -25.14 68.68 -40.65
C TRP A 1099 -24.85 68.30 -39.19
N ILE A 1100 -24.50 69.27 -38.34
CA ILE A 1100 -24.30 69.04 -36.90
C ILE A 1100 -25.61 68.61 -36.22
N VAL A 1101 -26.73 69.25 -36.56
CA VAL A 1101 -28.05 68.93 -35.98
C VAL A 1101 -28.56 67.57 -36.46
N LEU A 1102 -28.35 67.21 -37.73
CA LEU A 1102 -28.79 65.91 -38.28
C LEU A 1102 -27.92 64.73 -37.82
N ARG A 1103 -26.64 64.95 -37.53
CA ARG A 1103 -25.72 63.89 -37.12
C ARG A 1103 -25.74 63.63 -35.61
N ASN A 1104 -26.15 64.62 -34.80
CA ASN A 1104 -26.29 64.44 -33.36
C ASN A 1104 -27.73 64.02 -33.01
N PRO A 1105 -27.97 62.74 -32.66
CA PRO A 1105 -29.32 62.23 -32.43
C PRO A 1105 -30.02 62.92 -31.25
N VAL A 1106 -29.26 63.43 -30.28
CA VAL A 1106 -29.83 64.17 -29.13
C VAL A 1106 -30.39 65.51 -29.57
N LEU A 1107 -29.67 66.26 -30.43
CA LEU A 1107 -30.13 67.55 -30.94
C LEU A 1107 -31.30 67.40 -31.92
N PHE A 1108 -31.29 66.35 -32.73
CA PHE A 1108 -32.40 66.04 -33.63
C PHE A 1108 -33.67 65.69 -32.86
N ILE A 1109 -33.58 64.86 -31.82
CA ILE A 1109 -34.72 64.53 -30.94
C ILE A 1109 -35.20 65.76 -30.18
N LEU A 1110 -34.30 66.63 -29.72
CA LEU A 1110 -34.66 67.90 -29.07
C LEU A 1110 -35.43 68.82 -30.03
N LEU A 1111 -35.01 68.89 -31.31
CA LEU A 1111 -35.69 69.67 -32.34
C LEU A 1111 -37.08 69.11 -32.66
N CYS A 1112 -37.22 67.78 -32.72
CA CYS A 1112 -38.52 67.13 -32.87
C CYS A 1112 -39.43 67.34 -31.64
N LEU A 1113 -38.87 67.33 -30.42
CA LEU A 1113 -39.60 67.62 -29.17
C LEU A 1113 -40.04 69.09 -29.11
N PHE A 1114 -39.20 70.03 -29.55
CA PHE A 1114 -39.58 71.44 -29.65
C PHE A 1114 -40.65 71.65 -30.72
N ALA A 1115 -40.52 71.02 -31.89
CA ALA A 1115 -41.53 71.09 -32.94
C ALA A 1115 -42.87 70.49 -32.46
N GLY A 1116 -42.83 69.34 -31.79
CA GLY A 1116 -44.00 68.69 -31.20
C GLY A 1116 -44.63 69.50 -30.06
N GLY A 1117 -43.82 70.02 -29.14
CA GLY A 1117 -44.27 70.88 -28.05
C GLY A 1117 -44.88 72.19 -28.53
N THR A 1118 -44.30 72.79 -29.58
CA THR A 1118 -44.84 74.02 -30.21
C THR A 1118 -46.14 73.73 -30.95
N TYR A 1119 -46.25 72.56 -31.60
CA TYR A 1119 -47.48 72.13 -32.26
C TYR A 1119 -48.62 71.85 -31.26
N VAL A 1120 -48.30 71.24 -30.11
CA VAL A 1120 -49.26 71.02 -29.01
C VAL A 1120 -49.67 72.35 -28.37
N ALA A 1121 -48.72 73.27 -28.12
CA ALA A 1121 -49.01 74.60 -27.59
C ALA A 1121 -49.86 75.45 -28.56
N TYR A 1122 -49.66 75.28 -29.87
CA TYR A 1122 -50.47 75.91 -30.92
C TYR A 1122 -51.90 75.35 -30.94
N ASN A 1123 -52.06 74.02 -30.93
CA ASN A 1123 -53.38 73.39 -30.94
C ASN A 1123 -54.19 73.63 -29.66
N LEU A 1124 -53.53 73.78 -28.50
CA LEU A 1124 -54.19 74.08 -27.22
C LEU A 1124 -54.39 75.58 -26.97
N SER A 1125 -54.03 76.46 -27.92
CA SER A 1125 -54.12 77.93 -27.78
C SER A 1125 -53.38 78.49 -26.54
N LEU A 1126 -52.36 77.79 -26.05
CA LEU A 1126 -51.58 78.14 -24.85
C LEU A 1126 -50.39 79.07 -25.16
N LEU A 1127 -50.12 79.36 -26.44
CA LEU A 1127 -49.00 80.22 -26.87
C LEU A 1127 -49.07 81.65 -26.29
N GLY A 1128 -50.27 82.23 -26.18
CA GLY A 1128 -50.46 83.57 -25.61
C GLY A 1128 -50.06 83.66 -24.13
N PRO A 1129 -50.65 82.82 -23.26
CA PRO A 1129 -50.27 82.75 -21.84
C PRO A 1129 -48.79 82.37 -21.63
N MET A 1130 -48.24 81.45 -22.42
CA MET A 1130 -46.83 81.04 -22.32
C MET A 1130 -45.86 82.18 -22.67
N MET A 1131 -46.16 83.00 -23.69
CA MET A 1131 -45.33 84.17 -24.01
C MET A 1131 -45.39 85.25 -22.93
N GLN A 1132 -46.54 85.47 -22.29
CA GLN A 1132 -46.64 86.42 -21.18
C GLN A 1132 -45.87 85.94 -19.94
N MET A 1133 -45.95 84.65 -19.64
CA MET A 1133 -45.21 84.03 -18.54
C MET A 1133 -43.70 84.03 -18.82
N ALA A 1134 -43.28 83.77 -20.07
CA ALA A 1134 -41.89 83.85 -20.49
C ALA A 1134 -41.34 85.28 -20.45
N ASN A 1135 -42.12 86.28 -20.87
CA ASN A 1135 -41.72 87.70 -20.77
C ASN A 1135 -41.63 88.17 -19.31
N ALA A 1136 -42.56 87.74 -18.44
CA ALA A 1136 -42.50 88.04 -17.01
C ALA A 1136 -41.29 87.39 -16.33
N ALA A 1137 -41.01 86.12 -16.65
CA ALA A 1137 -39.84 85.40 -16.15
C ALA A 1137 -38.52 85.98 -16.69
N SER A 1138 -38.47 86.37 -17.96
CA SER A 1138 -37.30 87.01 -18.57
C SER A 1138 -37.00 88.37 -17.96
N ASN A 1139 -38.02 89.17 -17.67
CA ASN A 1139 -37.83 90.46 -16.99
C ASN A 1139 -37.35 90.28 -15.55
N GLN A 1140 -37.92 89.32 -14.80
CA GLN A 1140 -37.44 88.96 -13.47
C GLN A 1140 -36.00 88.43 -13.48
N ALA A 1141 -35.65 87.56 -14.44
CA ALA A 1141 -34.30 87.03 -14.60
C ALA A 1141 -33.30 88.12 -15.01
N ALA A 1142 -33.71 89.06 -15.86
CA ALA A 1142 -32.90 90.22 -16.24
C ALA A 1142 -32.66 91.17 -15.06
N ASP A 1143 -33.64 91.37 -14.19
CA ASP A 1143 -33.50 92.22 -13.00
C ASP A 1143 -32.61 91.55 -11.92
N ILE A 1144 -32.78 90.25 -11.70
CA ILE A 1144 -31.89 89.44 -10.82
C ILE A 1144 -30.47 89.40 -11.40
N GLY A 1145 -30.34 89.25 -12.72
CA GLY A 1145 -29.07 89.27 -13.43
C GLY A 1145 -28.37 90.62 -13.35
N LYS A 1146 -29.09 91.73 -13.49
CA LYS A 1146 -28.55 93.09 -13.30
C LYS A 1146 -28.13 93.32 -11.85
N GLN A 1147 -28.89 92.83 -10.86
CA GLN A 1147 -28.51 92.92 -9.44
C GLN A 1147 -27.23 92.12 -9.15
N LYS A 1148 -27.16 90.87 -9.59
CA LYS A 1148 -25.98 90.00 -9.43
C LYS A 1148 -24.76 90.53 -10.17
N LEU A 1149 -24.93 91.08 -11.38
CA LEU A 1149 -23.86 91.66 -12.17
C LEU A 1149 -23.36 92.98 -11.56
N ARG A 1150 -24.24 93.77 -10.93
CA ARG A 1150 -23.86 94.99 -10.21
C ARG A 1150 -23.09 94.65 -8.93
N GLU A 1151 -23.53 93.66 -8.15
CA GLU A 1151 -22.77 93.11 -7.00
C GLU A 1151 -21.41 92.55 -7.41
N PHE A 1152 -21.33 91.91 -8.59
CA PHE A 1152 -20.08 91.31 -9.09
C PHE A 1152 -19.10 92.35 -9.65
N LEU A 1153 -19.61 93.44 -10.27
CA LEU A 1153 -18.80 94.54 -10.81
C LEU A 1153 -18.36 95.55 -9.74
N GLU A 1154 -19.09 95.71 -8.63
CA GLU A 1154 -18.70 96.61 -7.52
C GLU A 1154 -17.62 96.01 -6.61
N ASN A 1155 -17.44 94.68 -6.58
CA ASN A 1155 -16.54 93.99 -5.65
C ASN A 1155 -15.22 93.48 -6.26
N ASN A 1156 -14.93 93.70 -7.55
CA ASN A 1156 -13.79 93.05 -8.21
C ASN A 1156 -12.97 94.00 -9.11
N ASP A 1157 -11.94 94.62 -8.52
CA ASP A 1157 -11.04 95.59 -9.19
C ASP A 1157 -10.24 95.02 -10.37
N THR A 1158 -10.15 93.69 -10.50
CA THR A 1158 -9.43 93.03 -11.60
C THR A 1158 -10.23 92.98 -12.92
N ALA A 1159 -11.54 93.20 -12.90
CA ALA A 1159 -12.37 93.19 -14.11
C ALA A 1159 -12.28 94.51 -14.93
N ARG A 1160 -11.93 95.63 -14.29
CA ARG A 1160 -11.78 96.93 -14.98
C ARG A 1160 -10.52 97.02 -15.84
N ALA A 1161 -9.49 96.23 -15.55
CA ALA A 1161 -8.22 96.25 -16.30
C ALA A 1161 -8.25 95.43 -17.60
N ALA A 1162 -9.23 94.55 -17.79
CA ALA A 1162 -9.29 93.64 -18.95
C ALA A 1162 -10.03 94.23 -20.19
N LEU A 1163 -10.64 95.41 -20.07
CA LEU A 1163 -11.43 96.03 -21.15
C LEU A 1163 -10.65 97.02 -22.04
N SER A 1164 -9.33 97.14 -21.86
CA SER A 1164 -8.48 98.06 -22.63
C SER A 1164 -7.25 97.38 -23.25
N MET A 1165 -7.45 96.44 -24.19
CA MET A 1165 -6.46 96.10 -25.22
C MET A 1165 -7.11 95.59 -26.52
N PRO A 1166 -6.68 96.03 -27.72
CA PRO A 1166 -7.27 95.59 -28.99
C PRO A 1166 -6.52 94.42 -29.67
N ALA A 1167 -7.21 93.84 -30.66
CA ALA A 1167 -7.06 92.54 -31.32
C ALA A 1167 -5.66 92.15 -31.84
N ARG A 1168 -5.34 90.84 -31.72
CA ARG A 1168 -4.23 90.17 -32.42
C ARG A 1168 -4.72 88.94 -33.18
N LYS A 1169 -4.22 88.81 -34.42
CA LYS A 1169 -4.53 87.83 -35.47
C LYS A 1169 -4.31 86.36 -35.07
N ASP A 1170 -5.31 85.56 -35.40
CA ASP A 1170 -5.29 84.30 -36.15
C ASP A 1170 -4.01 83.43 -36.13
N THR A 1171 -4.14 82.19 -35.64
CA THR A 1171 -3.46 81.00 -36.19
C THR A 1171 -4.22 79.75 -35.74
N GLY A 1172 -4.94 79.13 -36.67
CA GLY A 1172 -5.45 77.77 -36.55
C GLY A 1172 -4.31 76.75 -36.49
N VAL A 1173 -4.51 75.71 -35.69
CA VAL A 1173 -3.60 74.56 -35.58
C VAL A 1173 -3.95 73.56 -36.67
N SER A 1174 -2.97 73.22 -37.52
CA SER A 1174 -3.05 72.20 -38.56
C SER A 1174 -2.97 70.78 -37.96
N LEU A 1175 -3.71 69.85 -38.56
CA LEU A 1175 -3.92 68.46 -38.14
C LEU A 1175 -2.72 67.51 -38.40
N ASP A 1176 -1.61 68.01 -38.96
CA ASP A 1176 -0.47 67.18 -39.38
C ASP A 1176 0.62 66.97 -38.31
N THR A 1177 0.33 67.22 -37.03
CA THR A 1177 1.34 67.09 -35.94
C THR A 1177 0.95 66.11 -34.82
N LEU A 1178 0.06 65.15 -35.12
CA LEU A 1178 -0.38 64.10 -34.20
C LEU A 1178 -0.24 62.72 -34.85
N ASP A 1179 0.29 61.75 -34.12
CA ASP A 1179 0.24 60.33 -34.52
C ASP A 1179 -1.12 59.71 -34.15
N SER A 1180 -1.36 58.46 -34.58
CA SER A 1180 -2.64 57.76 -34.42
C SER A 1180 -3.06 57.45 -32.98
N GLN A 1181 -2.32 57.92 -31.96
CA GLN A 1181 -2.75 57.90 -30.55
C GLN A 1181 -2.65 59.26 -29.83
N GLY A 1182 -2.41 60.36 -30.56
CA GLY A 1182 -2.65 61.72 -30.05
C GLY A 1182 -1.65 62.24 -29.03
N LYS A 1183 -0.35 61.91 -29.13
CA LYS A 1183 0.72 62.56 -28.33
C LYS A 1183 1.76 63.28 -29.18
N ARG A 1184 2.24 64.43 -28.69
CA ARG A 1184 3.27 65.28 -29.31
C ARG A 1184 4.66 64.64 -29.23
N ARG A 1185 5.40 64.66 -30.33
CA ARG A 1185 6.80 64.22 -30.43
C ARG A 1185 7.76 65.31 -29.94
N ALA A 1186 8.72 64.95 -29.08
CA ALA A 1186 9.85 65.81 -28.70
C ALA A 1186 11.09 65.43 -29.52
N GLN A 1187 11.92 66.43 -29.79
CA GLN A 1187 13.03 66.47 -30.74
C GLN A 1187 14.37 66.52 -29.99
N GLN A 1188 15.38 65.75 -30.42
CA GLN A 1188 16.78 66.20 -30.53
C GLN A 1188 17.69 65.16 -31.20
N ASP A 1189 18.11 65.51 -32.41
CA ASP A 1189 19.47 65.67 -32.98
C ASP A 1189 20.62 64.68 -32.68
N ASP A 1190 21.33 64.38 -33.78
CA ASP A 1190 22.75 63.99 -33.97
C ASP A 1190 23.16 62.58 -33.48
N GLU A 1191 23.92 61.73 -34.18
CA GLU A 1191 24.86 61.88 -35.30
C GLU A 1191 25.17 60.45 -35.86
N ASP A 1192 25.61 60.42 -37.13
CA ASP A 1192 26.57 59.50 -37.76
C ASP A 1192 26.25 58.04 -38.20
N GLU A 1193 26.29 57.93 -39.54
CA GLU A 1193 27.09 57.04 -40.40
C GLU A 1193 27.12 55.51 -40.19
N ASP A 1194 26.60 54.85 -41.24
CA ASP A 1194 27.02 53.59 -41.88
C ASP A 1194 27.37 52.36 -41.02
N ASP A 1195 26.49 51.34 -41.09
CA ASP A 1195 26.90 49.98 -41.47
C ASP A 1195 25.70 49.03 -41.72
N ILE A 1196 25.74 48.37 -42.90
CA ILE A 1196 25.04 47.15 -43.39
C ILE A 1196 23.57 47.23 -43.80
#